data_AF-A0A1W2BH88-F1
#
_entry.id   AF-A0A1W2BH88-F1
#
_cell.length_a   1.000
_cell.length_b   1.000
_cell.length_c   1.000
_cell.angle_alpha   90.00
_cell.angle_beta   90.00
_cell.angle_gamma   90.00
#
_symmetry.space_group_name_H-M   'P 1'
#
loop_
_entity.id
_entity.type
_entity.pdbx_description
1 polymer ?
#
loop_
_entity_poly.entity_id
_entity_poly.type
_entity_poly.pdbx_seq_one_letter_code
_entity_poly.pdbx_strand_id
1 'polypeptide(L)'
;MAEKLTVGLAAHVDAGKTTLSEAMLFLSGAVRRQGRVDHGDAFLDTETMEKERGITIFSKEARLTWRKTDLTLVDTPGHTDFAGEAERAISVMDAAVLVISATEGIQSHTRTLWKLLESSGVPVVFFINKMDRFAGTREELMTALGALSDRVADFTGDPSEAIALCDDTCLDLFLREGSIPEYRIRALVRDRKLFPCFFGAALKNEGVEPLLDFLAAFAEEKTYPKEFGARVYKIARDPQGNRLTFLKVTGGELKARDQLAGGSGETAWTEKIQEIRLYSGARYAAVPQAAAGELCCVTGLTKAMPGDGLGTENKGGEQTQRPCYACRVIPGPGEDLHKVLDCLETLTEEEPLLQAEFMEARREIRVHSMGDVYLEVLQRQMKDRFGIEISFGETSVLYRETIAEAVEGVGHYEPLRHYAEVHLWLEPLEPGSGLVFDTDVSTDDLALNWQRLILTHLKEKIHRGVLTGAPVTDMKITLINGKAHLKHTEGGDFRQATYRAVRQGLMKARSILLEPYLTLEITAPQESLGRIMNDLSMMGGKPEGPEDAEKGFRIIRAVVPASACRNYARDLNAQTRGLGRMTSSFAAYLPCADAERIIAEKGYDPLRDVVNPPDSVFCSHGAGVVVPWDEVEQYMHLPLREAGKKTDAGIAVRTAGSTFARSSAEEEEALRIIFEKTYGPAKTRQLLRPVPKEEPAAQPEEKREPAPEGEILLVDGYNVLFAWDEWKDSVQENFDAARMQLTELMCDYAGMTGKEVILVFDAYKVKGGMGSAERYKNIYVVYTREAQTADAYIEKTTLLARNRARVRVVTSDRPEQLIALGNEALRTSAREFRREVIGVQGSIADFIAKNNRPGTERSLERLYKEAWKKNKTE
;
A
#
# COMPACT_ATOMS: atom_id res chain seq x y z
N MET A 1 -14.77 28.15 15.09
CA MET A 1 -14.54 26.75 15.48
C MET A 1 -13.33 26.74 16.40
N ALA A 2 -13.25 25.85 17.38
CA ALA A 2 -12.04 25.72 18.19
C ALA A 2 -10.86 25.35 17.28
N GLU A 3 -9.70 25.96 17.51
CA GLU A 3 -8.48 25.60 16.79
C GLU A 3 -8.07 24.18 17.21
N LYS A 4 -7.69 23.36 16.24
CA LYS A 4 -7.34 21.95 16.47
C LYS A 4 -5.84 21.78 16.27
N LEU A 5 -5.21 21.08 17.20
CA LEU A 5 -3.78 20.83 17.14
C LEU A 5 -3.43 19.40 17.53
N THR A 6 -2.64 18.75 16.68
CA THR A 6 -2.05 17.44 16.95
C THR A 6 -0.62 17.60 17.44
N VAL A 7 -0.34 17.20 18.68
CA VAL A 7 0.98 17.33 19.30
C VAL A 7 1.56 15.95 19.57
N GLY A 8 2.74 15.68 19.01
CA GLY A 8 3.53 14.51 19.36
C GLY A 8 4.28 14.70 20.67
N LEU A 9 4.33 13.66 21.50
CA LEU A 9 5.29 13.59 22.60
C LEU A 9 6.39 12.60 22.21
N ALA A 10 7.62 13.09 22.07
CA ALA A 10 8.79 12.27 21.73
C ALA A 10 9.80 12.36 22.86
N ALA A 11 10.35 11.22 23.29
CA ALA A 11 11.38 11.21 24.32
C ALA A 11 12.18 9.91 24.30
N HIS A 12 13.40 9.95 24.83
CA HIS A 12 14.12 8.72 25.15
C HIS A 12 13.49 8.03 26.37
N VAL A 13 13.86 6.75 26.56
CA VAL A 13 13.40 5.93 27.69
C VAL A 13 13.68 6.65 29.01
N ASP A 14 12.71 6.63 29.93
CA ASP A 14 12.75 7.29 31.25
C ASP A 14 12.85 8.82 31.28
N ALA A 15 12.79 9.53 30.15
CA ALA A 15 12.77 11.00 30.13
C ALA A 15 11.52 11.61 30.83
N GLY A 16 10.48 10.80 31.04
CA GLY A 16 9.22 11.21 31.66
C GLY A 16 8.17 11.70 30.66
N LYS A 17 8.17 11.15 29.45
CA LYS A 17 7.17 11.39 28.39
C LYS A 17 5.75 11.11 28.88
N THR A 18 5.49 9.91 29.40
CA THR A 18 4.19 9.53 29.96
C THR A 18 3.82 10.45 31.12
N THR A 19 4.77 10.76 32.01
CA THR A 19 4.55 11.70 33.13
C THR A 19 4.13 13.10 32.66
N LEU A 20 4.73 13.61 31.58
CA LEU A 20 4.33 14.88 30.98
C LEU A 20 2.92 14.79 30.39
N SER A 21 2.61 13.71 29.68
CA SER A 21 1.27 13.49 29.12
C SER A 21 0.19 13.48 30.21
N GLU A 22 0.45 12.81 31.34
CA GLU A 22 -0.43 12.76 32.50
C GLU A 22 -0.64 14.15 33.12
N ALA A 23 0.45 14.92 33.26
CA ALA A 23 0.38 16.28 33.77
C ALA A 23 -0.48 17.18 32.87
N MET A 24 -0.30 17.09 31.54
CA MET A 24 -1.10 17.85 30.57
C MET A 24 -2.59 17.47 30.63
N LEU A 25 -2.90 16.17 30.71
CA LEU A 25 -4.27 15.68 30.83
C LEU A 25 -4.92 16.08 32.15
N PHE A 26 -4.15 16.09 33.25
CA PHE A 26 -4.65 16.47 34.57
C PHE A 26 -4.94 17.97 34.65
N LEU A 27 -4.00 18.81 34.23
CA LEU A 27 -4.14 20.26 34.29
C LEU A 27 -5.27 20.78 33.40
N SER A 28 -5.44 20.19 32.22
CA SER A 28 -6.58 20.49 31.33
C SER A 28 -7.93 20.00 31.86
N GLY A 29 -7.95 19.19 32.91
CA GLY A 29 -9.17 18.59 33.46
C GLY A 29 -9.72 17.40 32.65
N ALA A 30 -8.97 16.91 31.66
CA ALA A 30 -9.35 15.74 30.87
C ALA A 30 -9.37 14.46 31.74
N VAL A 31 -8.47 14.36 32.73
CA VAL A 31 -8.49 13.32 33.76
C VAL A 31 -8.70 13.91 35.15
N ARG A 32 -9.45 13.21 36.00
CA ARG A 32 -9.76 13.66 37.38
C ARG A 32 -8.61 13.45 38.36
N ARG A 33 -7.71 12.52 38.07
CA ARG A 33 -6.55 12.16 38.87
C ARG A 33 -5.39 11.89 37.92
N GLN A 34 -4.22 12.38 38.27
CA GLN A 34 -2.99 12.14 37.54
C GLN A 34 -2.52 10.70 37.82
N GLY A 35 -2.34 9.90 36.76
CA GLY A 35 -1.75 8.57 36.87
C GLY A 35 -0.23 8.62 37.03
N ARG A 36 0.38 7.50 37.41
CA ARG A 36 1.83 7.31 37.49
C ARG A 36 2.27 6.02 36.81
N VAL A 37 3.39 6.09 36.10
CA VAL A 37 4.03 4.95 35.45
C VAL A 37 4.44 3.90 36.50
N ASP A 38 5.07 4.32 37.59
CA ASP A 38 5.52 3.44 38.69
C ASP A 38 4.38 2.67 39.37
N HIS A 39 3.15 3.18 39.29
CA HIS A 39 1.95 2.54 39.83
C HIS A 39 1.16 1.77 38.78
N GLY A 40 1.57 1.83 37.51
CA GLY A 40 0.92 1.14 36.39
C GLY A 40 -0.48 1.67 36.06
N ASP A 41 -0.82 2.89 36.48
CA ASP A 41 -2.14 3.51 36.28
C ASP A 41 -2.13 4.71 35.34
N ALA A 42 -1.04 4.91 34.59
CA ALA A 42 -0.96 5.89 33.51
C ALA A 42 -2.03 5.63 32.43
N PHE A 43 -2.66 6.70 31.96
CA PHE A 43 -3.77 6.73 31.01
C PHE A 43 -3.39 6.20 29.63
N LEU A 44 -2.17 6.51 29.18
CA LEU A 44 -1.66 6.09 27.87
C LEU A 44 -0.98 4.71 27.92
N ASP A 45 -0.35 4.30 29.02
CA ASP A 45 0.32 2.99 29.10
C ASP A 45 -0.65 1.88 29.52
N THR A 46 -1.59 1.53 28.65
CA THR A 46 -2.59 0.47 28.92
C THR A 46 -2.07 -0.96 28.73
N GLU A 47 -1.06 -1.19 27.89
CA GLU A 47 -0.60 -2.53 27.53
C GLU A 47 0.33 -3.12 28.59
N THR A 48 0.14 -4.40 28.94
CA THR A 48 0.94 -5.06 29.98
C THR A 48 2.42 -5.09 29.65
N MET A 49 2.75 -5.26 28.37
CA MET A 49 4.12 -5.29 27.89
C MET A 49 4.82 -3.93 27.99
N GLU A 50 4.11 -2.83 27.68
CA GLU A 50 4.64 -1.47 27.83
C GLU A 50 4.94 -1.17 29.30
N LYS A 51 4.05 -1.59 30.21
CA LYS A 51 4.25 -1.46 31.67
C LYS A 51 5.45 -2.26 32.18
N GLU A 52 5.61 -3.50 31.71
CA GLU A 52 6.71 -4.37 32.14
C GLU A 52 8.08 -3.88 31.65
N ARG A 53 8.15 -3.29 30.45
CA ARG A 53 9.40 -2.80 29.86
C ARG A 53 9.69 -1.33 30.13
N GLY A 54 8.69 -0.55 30.53
CA GLY A 54 8.82 0.90 30.69
C GLY A 54 9.05 1.64 29.36
N ILE A 55 8.64 1.06 28.23
CA ILE A 55 8.77 1.67 26.90
C ILE A 55 7.41 1.72 26.19
N THR A 56 7.18 2.78 25.43
CA THR A 56 6.03 2.89 24.53
C THR A 56 6.31 2.14 23.24
N ILE A 57 5.37 1.29 22.84
CA ILE A 57 5.48 0.42 21.67
C ILE A 57 4.43 0.81 20.63
N PHE A 58 3.20 1.12 21.06
CA PHE A 58 2.09 1.48 20.17
C PHE A 58 1.71 2.94 20.35
N SER A 59 1.55 3.66 19.25
CA SER A 59 1.15 5.06 19.35
C SER A 59 -0.28 5.19 19.84
N LYS A 60 -0.54 6.09 20.79
CA LYS A 60 -1.87 6.30 21.38
C LYS A 60 -2.26 7.76 21.37
N GLU A 61 -3.56 8.00 21.19
CA GLU A 61 -4.14 9.35 21.17
C GLU A 61 -4.79 9.66 22.52
N ALA A 62 -4.55 10.87 23.04
CA ALA A 62 -5.35 11.43 24.13
C ALA A 62 -5.80 12.85 23.78
N ARG A 63 -7.07 13.15 24.05
CA ARG A 63 -7.66 14.45 23.75
C ARG A 63 -7.79 15.28 25.00
N LEU A 64 -7.46 16.56 24.88
CA LEU A 64 -7.67 17.55 25.90
C LEU A 64 -8.04 18.90 25.28
N THR A 65 -8.75 19.73 26.03
CA THR A 65 -9.04 21.10 25.62
C THR A 65 -8.29 22.03 26.56
N TRP A 66 -7.47 22.92 26.01
CA TRP A 66 -6.79 23.96 26.77
C TRP A 66 -7.22 25.33 26.24
N ARG A 67 -7.76 26.17 27.13
CA ARG A 67 -8.34 27.47 26.77
C ARG A 67 -9.45 27.32 25.71
N LYS A 68 -9.16 27.65 24.44
CA LYS A 68 -10.09 27.55 23.29
C LYS A 68 -9.57 26.63 22.19
N THR A 69 -8.54 25.83 22.49
CA THR A 69 -7.83 24.99 21.54
C THR A 69 -8.01 23.53 21.93
N ASP A 70 -8.42 22.71 20.96
CA ASP A 70 -8.55 21.26 21.12
C ASP A 70 -7.23 20.60 20.72
N LEU A 71 -6.59 20.00 21.71
CA LEU A 71 -5.29 19.34 21.59
C LEU A 71 -5.48 17.83 21.54
N THR A 72 -4.87 17.20 20.52
CA THR A 72 -4.74 15.74 20.44
C THR A 72 -3.27 15.39 20.65
N LEU A 73 -2.98 14.80 21.81
CA LEU A 73 -1.67 14.25 22.11
C LEU A 73 -1.51 12.91 21.39
N VAL A 74 -0.40 12.73 20.68
CA VAL A 74 0.00 11.46 20.08
C VAL A 74 1.29 11.01 20.75
N ASP A 75 1.22 9.90 21.47
CA ASP A 75 2.38 9.33 22.14
C ASP A 75 3.20 8.50 21.16
N THR A 76 4.48 8.83 20.95
CA THR A 76 5.33 8.11 19.97
C THR A 76 6.27 7.10 20.61
N PRO A 77 6.49 5.93 20.00
CA PRO A 77 7.53 5.02 20.46
C PRO A 77 8.91 5.69 20.51
N GLY A 78 9.63 5.47 21.61
CA GLY A 78 10.97 6.00 21.85
C GLY A 78 12.05 4.93 21.78
N HIS A 79 11.86 3.88 20.98
CA HIS A 79 12.82 2.80 20.80
C HIS A 79 13.07 2.56 19.31
N THR A 80 14.31 2.29 18.92
CA THR A 80 14.76 2.19 17.51
C THR A 80 14.02 1.12 16.72
N ASP A 81 13.74 -0.01 17.36
CA ASP A 81 12.99 -1.14 16.78
C ASP A 81 11.55 -0.77 16.34
N PHE A 82 10.98 0.33 16.87
CA PHE A 82 9.64 0.83 16.54
C PHE A 82 9.69 2.15 15.77
N ALA A 83 10.82 2.45 15.12
CA ALA A 83 10.99 3.68 14.35
C ALA A 83 9.97 3.80 13.19
N GLY A 84 9.52 2.70 12.59
CA GLY A 84 8.46 2.73 11.57
C GLY A 84 7.11 3.25 12.10
N GLU A 85 6.70 2.78 13.29
CA GLU A 85 5.52 3.28 14.00
C GLU A 85 5.69 4.76 14.39
N ALA A 86 6.89 5.14 14.86
CA ALA A 86 7.19 6.54 15.19
C ALA A 86 7.13 7.47 13.95
N GLU A 87 7.70 7.06 12.81
CA GLU A 87 7.63 7.81 11.54
C GLU A 87 6.18 8.06 11.11
N ARG A 88 5.35 7.02 11.18
CA ARG A 88 3.92 7.15 10.84
C ARG A 88 3.19 8.11 11.77
N ALA A 89 3.41 8.00 13.08
CA ALA A 89 2.82 8.90 14.06
C ALA A 89 3.26 10.36 13.83
N ILE A 90 4.55 10.59 13.54
CA ILE A 90 5.10 11.92 13.24
C ILE A 90 4.48 12.53 11.99
N SER A 91 4.18 11.71 10.98
CA SER A 91 3.61 12.19 9.71
C SER A 91 2.24 12.88 9.82
N VAL A 92 1.54 12.71 10.95
CA VAL A 92 0.25 13.35 11.22
C VAL A 92 0.33 14.45 12.28
N MET A 93 1.50 14.76 12.82
CA MET A 93 1.66 15.79 13.86
C MET A 93 1.72 17.20 13.27
N ASP A 94 1.20 18.16 14.02
CA ASP A 94 1.34 19.59 13.70
C ASP A 94 2.54 20.21 14.43
N ALA A 95 2.88 19.68 15.61
CA ALA A 95 4.06 20.02 16.38
C ALA A 95 4.50 18.81 17.21
N ALA A 96 5.74 18.80 17.68
CA ALA A 96 6.25 17.79 18.60
C ALA A 96 6.89 18.44 19.82
N VAL A 97 6.68 17.84 21.00
CA VAL A 97 7.40 18.16 22.23
C VAL A 97 8.47 17.09 22.42
N LEU A 98 9.74 17.49 22.30
CA LEU A 98 10.90 16.64 22.58
C LEU A 98 11.26 16.77 24.07
N VAL A 99 10.94 15.73 24.83
CA VAL A 99 11.16 15.67 26.28
C VAL A 99 12.57 15.17 26.57
N ILE A 100 13.33 15.94 27.36
CA ILE A 100 14.71 15.60 27.75
C ILE A 100 14.80 15.64 29.27
N SER A 101 15.42 14.62 29.86
CA SER A 101 15.68 14.56 31.30
C SER A 101 16.84 15.49 31.66
N ALA A 102 16.63 16.45 32.55
CA ALA A 102 17.67 17.36 33.03
C ALA A 102 18.84 16.60 33.67
N THR A 103 18.57 15.50 34.37
CA THR A 103 19.59 14.70 35.07
C THR A 103 20.41 13.82 34.15
N GLU A 104 19.82 13.38 33.03
CA GLU A 104 20.51 12.49 32.08
C GLU A 104 21.11 13.24 30.90
N GLY A 105 20.58 14.42 30.56
CA GLY A 105 20.99 15.19 29.39
C GLY A 105 20.60 14.52 28.07
N ILE A 106 21.30 14.90 27.00
CA ILE A 106 21.04 14.41 25.64
C ILE A 106 21.57 12.99 25.49
N GLN A 107 20.68 12.05 25.19
CA GLN A 107 21.05 10.66 24.91
C GLN A 107 21.19 10.41 23.41
N SER A 108 21.80 9.27 23.05
CA SER A 108 21.89 8.84 21.65
C SER A 108 20.51 8.67 21.00
N HIS A 109 19.54 8.16 21.77
CA HIS A 109 18.17 8.03 21.31
C HIS A 109 17.49 9.41 21.14
N THR A 110 17.78 10.39 22.00
CA THR A 110 17.31 11.78 21.83
C THR A 110 17.75 12.34 20.48
N ARG A 111 19.00 12.09 20.07
CA ARG A 111 19.52 12.48 18.74
C ARG A 111 18.82 11.76 17.59
N THR A 112 18.46 10.49 17.79
CA THR A 112 17.73 9.70 16.79
C THR A 112 16.33 10.29 16.57
N LEU A 113 15.61 10.57 17.65
CA LEU A 113 14.31 11.25 17.59
C LEU A 113 14.42 12.66 17.01
N TRP A 114 15.47 13.41 17.37
CA TRP A 114 15.74 14.72 16.79
C TRP A 114 15.92 14.65 15.26
N LYS A 115 16.76 13.74 14.77
CA LYS A 115 16.96 13.51 13.32
C LYS A 115 15.65 13.12 12.63
N LEU A 116 14.81 12.32 13.28
CA LEU A 116 13.50 11.90 12.76
C LEU A 116 12.52 13.07 12.65
N LEU A 117 12.47 13.93 13.67
CA LEU A 117 11.67 15.15 13.68
C LEU A 117 12.19 16.17 12.66
N GLU A 118 13.51 16.24 12.49
CA GLU A 118 14.18 17.08 11.50
C GLU A 118 13.88 16.64 10.06
N SER A 119 14.02 15.36 9.74
CA SER A 119 13.71 14.82 8.41
C SER A 119 12.22 14.95 8.07
N SER A 120 11.34 14.90 9.07
CA SER A 120 9.89 15.06 8.91
C SER A 120 9.45 16.52 8.82
N GLY A 121 10.34 17.49 9.09
CA GLY A 121 10.03 18.93 9.03
C GLY A 121 9.02 19.41 10.08
N VAL A 122 8.73 18.60 11.11
CA VAL A 122 7.73 18.95 12.14
C VAL A 122 8.31 20.02 13.09
N PRO A 123 7.59 21.10 13.44
CA PRO A 123 8.03 22.07 14.43
C PRO A 123 8.26 21.42 15.80
N VAL A 124 9.37 21.74 16.48
CA VAL A 124 9.75 21.11 17.75
C VAL A 124 9.83 22.13 18.88
N VAL A 125 9.26 21.75 20.01
CA VAL A 125 9.38 22.41 21.31
C VAL A 125 10.15 21.48 22.25
N PHE A 126 11.16 21.99 22.95
CA PHE A 126 11.88 21.25 23.97
C PHE A 126 11.18 21.37 25.32
N PHE A 127 11.05 20.26 26.04
CA PHE A 127 10.67 20.27 27.44
C PHE A 127 11.73 19.55 28.29
N ILE A 128 12.44 20.31 29.10
CA ILE A 128 13.48 19.79 29.98
C ILE A 128 12.84 19.43 31.32
N ASN A 129 12.69 18.13 31.53
CA ASN A 129 11.96 17.53 32.64
C ASN A 129 12.89 17.15 33.80
N LYS A 130 12.32 16.80 34.95
CA LYS A 130 13.04 16.41 36.19
C LYS A 130 13.96 17.51 36.75
N MET A 131 13.62 18.78 36.52
CA MET A 131 14.37 19.92 37.07
C MET A 131 14.41 19.93 38.60
N ASP A 132 13.46 19.27 39.26
CA ASP A 132 13.43 19.10 40.72
C ASP A 132 14.57 18.24 41.28
N ARG A 133 15.24 17.46 40.42
CA ARG A 133 16.37 16.59 40.78
C ARG A 133 17.68 17.05 40.16
N PHE A 134 17.67 18.11 39.37
CA PHE A 134 18.86 18.61 38.71
C PHE A 134 19.62 19.56 39.63
N ALA A 135 20.90 19.29 39.84
CA ALA A 135 21.75 20.08 40.75
C ALA A 135 22.47 21.25 40.04
N GLY A 136 22.45 21.30 38.71
CA GLY A 136 23.11 22.32 37.90
C GLY A 136 22.22 23.52 37.57
N THR A 137 22.64 24.31 36.59
CA THR A 137 21.93 25.53 36.16
C THR A 137 21.24 25.38 34.80
N ARG A 138 20.26 26.25 34.51
CA ARG A 138 19.60 26.28 33.19
C ARG A 138 20.58 26.61 32.06
N GLU A 139 21.58 27.46 32.32
CA GLU A 139 22.61 27.84 31.33
C GLU A 139 23.46 26.64 30.90
N GLU A 140 23.80 25.73 31.83
CA GLU A 140 24.50 24.48 31.52
C GLU A 140 23.68 23.59 30.59
N LEU A 141 22.37 23.47 30.85
CA LEU A 141 21.46 22.69 30.01
C LEU A 141 21.27 23.34 28.63
N MET A 142 21.12 24.66 28.56
CA MET A 142 21.03 25.39 27.29
C MET A 142 22.30 25.22 26.44
N THR A 143 23.48 25.26 27.07
CA THR A 143 24.75 24.98 26.39
C THR A 143 24.79 23.56 25.84
N ALA A 144 24.32 22.57 26.61
CA ALA A 144 24.22 21.19 26.15
C ALA A 144 23.24 21.02 24.97
N LEU A 145 22.09 21.72 25.00
CA LEU A 145 21.11 21.73 23.90
C LEU A 145 21.67 22.29 22.59
N GLY A 146 22.74 23.10 22.66
CA GLY A 146 23.54 23.51 21.50
C GLY A 146 24.02 22.34 20.63
N ALA A 147 24.15 21.13 21.19
CA ALA A 147 24.50 19.92 20.45
C ALA A 147 23.37 19.40 19.53
N LEU A 148 22.12 19.85 19.75
CA LEU A 148 20.98 19.56 18.87
C LEU A 148 20.73 20.72 17.90
N SER A 149 20.76 21.96 18.42
CA SER A 149 20.67 23.17 17.61
C SER A 149 21.20 24.37 18.38
N ASP A 150 21.84 25.31 17.67
CA ASP A 150 22.24 26.62 18.15
C ASP A 150 21.08 27.62 18.30
N ARG A 151 19.88 27.27 17.80
CA ARG A 151 18.69 28.13 17.75
C ARG A 151 17.67 27.83 18.85
N VAL A 152 18.13 27.31 19.98
CA VAL A 152 17.28 27.00 21.14
C VAL A 152 17.16 28.23 22.04
N ALA A 153 15.93 28.60 22.42
CA ALA A 153 15.67 29.75 23.29
C ALA A 153 14.87 29.34 24.54
N ASP A 154 15.22 29.87 25.71
CA ASP A 154 14.52 29.59 26.98
C ASP A 154 13.24 30.43 27.10
N PHE A 155 12.09 29.80 26.93
CA PHE A 155 10.76 30.41 27.07
C PHE A 155 10.22 30.35 28.51
N THR A 156 10.97 29.76 29.44
CA THR A 156 10.70 29.84 30.88
C THR A 156 11.20 31.16 31.48
N GLY A 157 12.18 31.79 30.82
CA GLY A 157 12.71 33.11 31.11
C GLY A 157 12.30 34.16 30.07
N ASP A 158 13.17 35.13 29.80
CA ASP A 158 13.00 36.08 28.69
C ASP A 158 13.76 35.58 27.44
N PRO A 159 13.06 35.14 26.38
CA PRO A 159 13.69 34.62 25.18
C PRO A 159 14.08 35.71 24.17
N SER A 160 13.77 37.00 24.42
CA SER A 160 13.78 38.06 23.40
C SER A 160 15.13 38.20 22.69
N GLU A 161 16.23 38.20 23.44
CA GLU A 161 17.59 38.30 22.87
C GLU A 161 17.95 37.07 22.01
N ALA A 162 17.63 35.86 22.49
CA ALA A 162 17.91 34.64 21.74
C ALA A 162 17.09 34.55 20.44
N ILE A 163 15.83 34.99 20.47
CA ILE A 163 14.98 35.05 19.27
C ILE A 163 15.53 36.08 18.27
N ALA A 164 16.00 37.24 18.73
CA ALA A 164 16.59 38.27 17.88
C ALA A 164 17.80 37.73 17.09
N LEU A 165 18.62 36.88 17.71
CA LEU A 165 19.80 36.27 17.08
C LEU A 165 19.48 35.19 16.03
N CYS A 166 18.24 34.69 15.98
CA CYS A 166 17.84 33.63 15.05
C CYS A 166 17.52 34.13 13.63
N ASP A 167 17.23 35.43 13.46
CA ASP A 167 16.82 36.02 12.17
C ASP A 167 17.12 37.53 12.10
N ASP A 168 17.77 37.97 11.02
CA ASP A 168 18.15 39.38 10.83
C ASP A 168 16.98 40.36 10.93
N THR A 169 15.78 39.94 10.49
CA THR A 169 14.59 40.80 10.59
C THR A 169 14.14 40.94 12.04
N CYS A 170 14.22 39.86 12.82
CA CYS A 170 13.90 39.88 14.24
C CYS A 170 14.91 40.72 15.02
N LEU A 171 16.20 40.69 14.64
CA LEU A 171 17.21 41.57 15.22
C LEU A 171 16.91 43.05 14.96
N ASP A 172 16.59 43.43 13.73
CA ASP A 172 16.24 44.82 13.38
C ASP A 172 15.00 45.30 14.14
N LEU A 173 13.95 44.47 14.22
CA LEU A 173 12.74 44.79 14.99
C LEU A 173 13.02 44.94 16.48
N PHE A 174 13.82 44.05 17.07
CA PHE A 174 14.18 44.14 18.48
C PHE A 174 15.00 45.40 18.79
N LEU A 175 15.96 45.75 17.94
CA LEU A 175 16.77 46.97 18.13
C LEU A 175 15.96 48.26 17.95
N ARG A 176 14.93 48.27 17.08
CA ARG A 176 14.08 49.45 16.82
C ARG A 176 12.93 49.60 17.81
N GLU A 177 12.21 48.52 18.07
CA GLU A 177 10.94 48.52 18.79
C GLU A 177 11.04 47.91 20.20
N GLY A 178 12.17 47.28 20.54
CA GLY A 178 12.38 46.61 21.84
C GLY A 178 11.58 45.32 22.02
N SER A 179 10.87 44.85 20.99
CA SER A 179 10.04 43.64 21.04
C SER A 179 9.94 42.96 19.68
N ILE A 180 9.65 41.67 19.68
CA ILE A 180 9.49 40.86 18.47
C ILE A 180 8.02 40.43 18.39
N PRO A 181 7.30 40.75 17.31
CA PRO A 181 5.90 40.37 17.16
C PRO A 181 5.69 38.85 17.19
N GLU A 182 4.65 38.39 17.88
CA GLU A 182 4.36 36.94 18.01
C GLU A 182 4.24 36.20 16.67
N TYR A 183 3.66 36.83 15.64
CA TYR A 183 3.50 36.20 14.33
C TYR A 183 4.86 35.83 13.69
N ARG A 184 5.92 36.61 13.97
CA ARG A 184 7.28 36.31 13.53
C ARG A 184 7.87 35.14 14.29
N ILE A 185 7.69 35.11 15.61
CA ILE A 185 8.12 33.99 16.46
C ILE A 185 7.47 32.69 15.97
N ARG A 186 6.16 32.70 15.72
CA ARG A 186 5.43 31.54 15.15
C ARG A 186 6.00 31.09 13.81
N ALA A 187 6.31 32.03 12.91
CA ALA A 187 6.92 31.71 11.63
C ALA A 187 8.31 31.07 11.80
N LEU A 188 9.14 31.56 12.72
CA LEU A 188 10.45 30.96 12.99
C LEU A 188 10.34 29.55 13.57
N VAL A 189 9.40 29.31 14.48
CA VAL A 189 9.16 27.97 15.04
C VAL A 189 8.66 27.02 13.96
N ARG A 190 7.70 27.46 13.15
CA ARG A 190 7.17 26.70 12.00
C ARG A 190 8.27 26.33 11.01
N ASP A 191 9.11 27.30 10.66
CA ASP A 191 10.18 27.12 9.68
C ASP A 191 11.42 26.44 10.30
N ARG A 192 11.33 25.95 11.56
CA ARG A 192 12.41 25.30 12.32
C ARG A 192 13.69 26.15 12.40
N LYS A 193 13.51 27.47 12.50
CA LYS A 193 14.57 28.47 12.72
C LYS A 193 14.66 28.93 14.19
N LEU A 194 13.71 28.52 15.02
CA LEU A 194 13.68 28.76 16.45
C LEU A 194 13.11 27.53 17.15
N PHE A 195 13.75 27.09 18.21
CA PHE A 195 13.30 25.95 19.02
C PHE A 195 13.00 26.43 20.44
N PRO A 196 11.72 26.60 20.80
CA PRO A 196 11.31 27.00 22.13
C PRO A 196 11.67 25.92 23.15
N CYS A 197 12.22 26.32 24.30
CA CYS A 197 12.61 25.43 25.38
C CYS A 197 11.92 25.81 26.69
N PHE A 198 11.28 24.84 27.33
CA PHE A 198 10.62 24.99 28.62
C PHE A 198 11.30 24.09 29.68
N PHE A 199 11.53 24.64 30.86
CA PHE A 199 12.10 23.92 32.00
C PHE A 199 11.03 23.61 33.03
N GLY A 200 10.95 22.36 33.48
CA GLY A 200 9.92 21.96 34.43
C GLY A 200 10.15 20.61 35.12
N ALA A 201 9.19 20.26 35.96
CA ALA A 201 9.10 18.98 36.64
C ALA A 201 7.67 18.46 36.49
N ALA A 202 7.43 17.65 35.46
CA ALA A 202 6.11 17.15 35.11
C ALA A 202 5.42 16.41 36.27
N LEU A 203 6.20 15.67 37.07
CA LEU A 203 5.68 14.96 38.26
C LEU A 203 5.10 15.91 39.33
N LYS A 204 5.56 17.17 39.35
CA LYS A 204 5.08 18.23 40.25
C LYS A 204 4.15 19.22 39.56
N ASN A 205 3.83 18.99 38.28
CA ASN A 205 3.07 19.91 37.41
C ASN A 205 3.74 21.29 37.22
N GLU A 206 5.05 21.38 37.43
CA GLU A 206 5.81 22.63 37.25
C GLU A 206 6.26 22.78 35.79
N GLY A 207 6.07 23.97 35.20
CA GLY A 207 6.47 24.27 33.82
C GLY A 207 5.53 23.74 32.73
N VAL A 208 4.47 23.00 33.09
CA VAL A 208 3.53 22.38 32.14
C VAL A 208 2.47 23.36 31.64
N GLU A 209 1.95 24.27 32.49
CA GLU A 209 0.99 25.29 32.05
C GLU A 209 1.60 26.27 31.02
N PRO A 210 2.82 26.82 31.20
CA PRO A 210 3.46 27.65 30.16
C PRO A 210 3.65 26.90 28.84
N LEU A 211 3.98 25.61 28.89
CA LEU A 211 4.06 24.77 27.70
C LEU A 211 2.69 24.64 27.01
N LEU A 212 1.62 24.36 27.75
CA LEU A 212 0.26 24.27 27.20
C LEU A 212 -0.21 25.60 26.62
N ASP A 213 0.11 26.71 27.28
CA ASP A 213 -0.17 28.07 26.80
C ASP A 213 0.57 28.35 25.50
N PHE A 214 1.84 27.95 25.42
CA PHE A 214 2.63 28.07 24.20
C PHE A 214 2.05 27.21 23.07
N LEU A 215 1.74 25.94 23.32
CA LEU A 215 1.13 25.06 22.32
C LEU A 215 -0.22 25.60 21.83
N ALA A 216 -1.04 26.17 22.72
CA ALA A 216 -2.32 26.75 22.31
C ALA A 216 -2.18 28.06 21.51
N ALA A 217 -1.11 28.84 21.72
CA ALA A 217 -0.94 30.15 21.10
C ALA A 217 -0.01 30.15 19.86
N PHE A 218 1.00 29.27 19.84
CA PHE A 218 2.09 29.28 18.87
C PHE A 218 2.05 28.11 17.90
N ALA A 219 1.19 27.14 18.17
CA ALA A 219 0.94 26.13 17.18
C ALA A 219 0.08 26.66 16.05
N GLU A 220 0.28 26.09 14.88
CA GLU A 220 -0.02 26.68 13.59
C GLU A 220 -1.52 27.01 13.42
N GLU A 221 -1.83 28.23 12.97
CA GLU A 221 -3.13 28.52 12.36
C GLU A 221 -3.12 27.88 10.95
N LYS A 222 -3.32 26.56 10.91
CA LYS A 222 -3.33 25.79 9.66
C LYS A 222 -4.54 26.18 8.82
N THR A 223 -4.27 26.77 7.66
CA THR A 223 -5.30 26.94 6.64
C THR A 223 -5.38 25.67 5.81
N TYR A 224 -6.38 24.85 6.09
CA TYR A 224 -6.60 23.63 5.34
C TYR A 224 -7.28 23.90 3.99
N PRO A 225 -6.96 23.11 2.94
CA PRO A 225 -7.72 23.11 1.70
C PRO A 225 -9.21 22.85 1.94
N LYS A 226 -10.07 23.37 1.05
CA LYS A 226 -11.51 23.12 1.10
C LYS A 226 -11.90 21.72 0.59
N GLU A 227 -11.09 21.17 -0.30
CA GLU A 227 -11.29 19.84 -0.85
C GLU A 227 -10.89 18.77 0.16
N PHE A 228 -11.58 17.63 0.14
CA PHE A 228 -11.31 16.55 1.07
C PHE A 228 -9.93 15.94 0.83
N GLY A 229 -9.13 15.91 1.88
CA GLY A 229 -7.86 15.20 1.93
C GLY A 229 -7.73 14.49 3.27
N ALA A 230 -7.15 13.30 3.27
CA ALA A 230 -6.83 12.59 4.51
C ALA A 230 -5.57 11.75 4.38
N ARG A 231 -4.87 11.54 5.49
CA ARG A 231 -3.71 10.65 5.58
C ARG A 231 -3.97 9.55 6.58
N VAL A 232 -3.91 8.30 6.14
CA VAL A 232 -3.96 7.13 7.01
C VAL A 232 -2.59 6.93 7.64
N TYR A 233 -2.54 6.79 8.95
CA TYR A 233 -1.26 6.66 9.67
C TYR A 233 -1.18 5.41 10.53
N LYS A 234 -2.32 4.82 10.90
CA LYS A 234 -2.35 3.63 11.73
C LYS A 234 -3.56 2.76 11.38
N ILE A 235 -3.33 1.45 11.31
CA ILE A 235 -4.39 0.45 11.29
C ILE A 235 -4.33 -0.30 12.62
N ALA A 236 -5.49 -0.55 13.22
CA ALA A 236 -5.60 -1.40 14.39
C ALA A 236 -6.87 -2.23 14.32
N ARG A 237 -7.09 -3.08 15.33
CA ARG A 237 -8.33 -3.83 15.49
C ARG A 237 -8.90 -3.60 16.87
N ASP A 238 -10.22 -3.56 16.95
CA ASP A 238 -10.90 -3.56 18.25
C ASP A 238 -10.89 -4.98 18.88
N PRO A 239 -11.32 -5.14 20.15
CA PRO A 239 -11.37 -6.45 20.81
C PRO A 239 -12.29 -7.49 20.13
N GLN A 240 -13.17 -7.06 19.21
CA GLN A 240 -14.04 -7.93 18.43
C GLN A 240 -13.39 -8.34 17.10
N GLY A 241 -12.20 -7.81 16.78
CA GLY A 241 -11.48 -8.05 15.53
C GLY A 241 -11.89 -7.10 14.40
N ASN A 242 -12.74 -6.11 14.65
CA ASN A 242 -13.12 -5.17 13.60
C ASN A 242 -11.94 -4.26 13.27
N ARG A 243 -11.69 -4.09 11.98
CA ARG A 243 -10.63 -3.23 11.45
C ARG A 243 -10.95 -1.75 11.70
N LEU A 244 -9.99 -1.06 12.28
CA LEU A 244 -10.01 0.36 12.61
C LEU A 244 -8.96 1.07 11.77
N THR A 245 -9.37 2.10 11.03
CA THR A 245 -8.45 2.92 10.22
C THR A 245 -8.30 4.30 10.82
N PHE A 246 -7.14 4.61 11.38
CA PHE A 246 -6.83 5.91 11.95
C PHE A 246 -6.24 6.82 10.88
N LEU A 247 -6.83 8.00 10.75
CA LEU A 247 -6.44 8.99 9.76
C LEU A 247 -6.48 10.40 10.33
N LYS A 248 -5.72 11.30 9.72
CA LYS A 248 -5.85 12.74 9.91
C LYS A 248 -6.53 13.34 8.70
N VAL A 249 -7.58 14.13 8.93
CA VAL A 249 -8.21 14.92 7.85
C VAL A 249 -7.29 16.11 7.55
N THR A 250 -6.74 16.17 6.34
CA THR A 250 -5.80 17.21 5.89
C THR A 250 -6.47 18.27 5.00
N GLY A 251 -7.75 18.10 4.67
CA GLY A 251 -8.53 19.07 3.92
C GLY A 251 -10.03 18.77 3.98
N GLY A 252 -10.85 19.80 3.83
CA GLY A 252 -12.30 19.69 3.79
C GLY A 252 -12.93 19.10 5.06
N GLU A 253 -13.95 18.28 4.87
CA GLU A 253 -14.67 17.57 5.93
C GLU A 253 -14.96 16.13 5.50
N LEU A 254 -14.97 15.22 6.47
CA LEU A 254 -15.35 13.82 6.30
C LEU A 254 -16.64 13.55 7.06
N LYS A 255 -17.65 12.99 6.41
CA LYS A 255 -18.94 12.65 7.04
C LYS A 255 -19.10 11.13 7.13
N ALA A 256 -19.72 10.68 8.21
CA ALA A 256 -20.07 9.27 8.34
C ALA A 256 -20.92 8.85 7.13
N ARG A 257 -20.64 7.66 6.58
CA ARG A 257 -21.23 7.14 5.33
C ARG A 257 -20.70 7.75 4.04
N ASP A 258 -19.64 8.56 4.08
CA ASP A 258 -18.96 8.98 2.87
C ASP A 258 -18.26 7.80 2.17
N GLN A 259 -18.11 7.94 0.85
CA GLN A 259 -17.43 6.99 0.01
C GLN A 259 -16.02 7.52 -0.27
N LEU A 260 -15.02 6.74 0.14
CA LEU A 260 -13.61 7.06 -0.04
C LEU A 260 -13.02 6.20 -1.14
N ALA A 261 -12.12 6.80 -1.91
CA ALA A 261 -11.32 6.09 -2.88
C ALA A 261 -9.84 6.18 -2.49
N GLY A 262 -9.11 5.12 -2.77
CA GLY A 262 -7.67 5.01 -2.52
C GLY A 262 -7.02 4.04 -3.49
N GLY A 263 -5.70 3.91 -3.43
CA GLY A 263 -4.92 3.12 -4.39
C GLY A 263 -4.68 3.83 -5.72
N SER A 264 -3.86 3.24 -6.58
CA SER A 264 -3.53 3.80 -7.90
C SER A 264 -3.56 2.72 -8.98
N GLY A 265 -4.04 3.08 -10.17
CA GLY A 265 -4.19 2.11 -11.27
C GLY A 265 -5.18 0.99 -10.92
N GLU A 266 -4.75 -0.27 -11.04
CA GLU A 266 -5.60 -1.45 -10.80
C GLU A 266 -5.81 -1.81 -9.32
N THR A 267 -5.03 -1.22 -8.40
CA THR A 267 -5.30 -1.31 -6.95
C THR A 267 -6.29 -0.25 -6.48
N ALA A 268 -6.81 0.58 -7.40
CA ALA A 268 -7.82 1.56 -7.08
C ALA A 268 -9.05 0.88 -6.47
N TRP A 269 -9.44 1.37 -5.32
CA TRP A 269 -10.60 0.90 -4.59
C TRP A 269 -11.50 2.05 -4.23
N THR A 270 -12.76 1.72 -4.00
CA THR A 270 -13.74 2.66 -3.51
C THR A 270 -14.60 1.97 -2.47
N GLU A 271 -14.50 2.42 -1.23
CA GLU A 271 -15.13 1.82 -0.06
C GLU A 271 -15.89 2.88 0.74
N LYS A 272 -16.92 2.45 1.45
CA LYS A 272 -17.79 3.35 2.21
C LYS A 272 -17.45 3.26 3.69
N ILE A 273 -17.20 4.40 4.33
CA ILE A 273 -17.02 4.42 5.77
C ILE A 273 -18.36 4.24 6.48
N GLN A 274 -18.38 3.55 7.61
CA GLN A 274 -19.62 3.32 8.37
C GLN A 274 -19.81 4.37 9.45
N GLU A 275 -18.79 4.54 10.28
CA GLU A 275 -18.79 5.40 11.47
C GLU A 275 -17.45 6.12 11.61
N ILE A 276 -17.48 7.33 12.16
CA ILE A 276 -16.31 8.11 12.56
C ILE A 276 -16.25 8.12 14.09
N ARG A 277 -15.10 7.77 14.64
CA ARG A 277 -14.84 7.65 16.08
C ARG A 277 -13.67 8.54 16.47
N LEU A 278 -13.83 9.29 17.55
CA LEU A 278 -12.80 10.11 18.16
C LEU A 278 -12.29 9.38 19.40
N TYR A 279 -11.04 8.89 19.35
CA TYR A 279 -10.43 8.15 20.46
C TYR A 279 -9.75 9.09 21.46
N SER A 280 -9.77 8.70 22.72
CA SER A 280 -8.95 9.25 23.81
C SER A 280 -8.66 8.13 24.81
N GLY A 281 -7.44 7.60 24.75
CA GLY A 281 -7.06 6.35 25.41
C GLY A 281 -7.94 5.19 24.94
N ALA A 282 -8.47 4.40 25.88
CA ALA A 282 -9.33 3.26 25.58
C ALA A 282 -10.79 3.64 25.23
N ARG A 283 -11.18 4.91 25.39
CA ARG A 283 -12.56 5.38 25.15
C ARG A 283 -12.67 6.05 23.80
N TYR A 284 -13.86 6.01 23.20
CA TYR A 284 -14.16 6.76 22.00
C TYR A 284 -15.54 7.41 22.05
N ALA A 285 -15.71 8.46 21.25
CA ALA A 285 -17.00 9.08 20.97
C ALA A 285 -17.30 8.97 19.47
N ALA A 286 -18.50 8.52 19.11
CA ALA A 286 -18.97 8.50 17.73
C ALA A 286 -19.40 9.90 17.30
N VAL A 287 -18.94 10.37 16.14
CA VAL A 287 -19.28 11.69 15.61
C VAL A 287 -19.83 11.60 14.19
N PRO A 288 -20.75 12.51 13.80
CA PRO A 288 -21.31 12.51 12.45
C PRO A 288 -20.32 12.98 11.39
N GLN A 289 -19.34 13.81 11.77
CA GLN A 289 -18.34 14.38 10.87
C GLN A 289 -17.03 14.69 11.60
N ALA A 290 -15.92 14.67 10.86
CA ALA A 290 -14.61 15.16 11.26
C ALA A 290 -14.14 16.23 10.28
N ALA A 291 -13.61 17.34 10.80
CA ALA A 291 -13.12 18.45 9.98
C ALA A 291 -11.60 18.42 9.84
N ALA A 292 -11.06 19.15 8.86
CA ALA A 292 -9.61 19.27 8.68
C ALA A 292 -8.86 19.64 9.98
N GLY A 293 -7.69 19.02 10.16
CA GLY A 293 -6.86 19.07 11.36
C GLY A 293 -7.21 18.02 12.41
N GLU A 294 -8.35 17.35 12.31
CA GLU A 294 -8.77 16.34 13.27
C GLU A 294 -8.20 14.96 12.95
N LEU A 295 -7.60 14.32 13.96
CA LEU A 295 -7.38 12.88 13.94
C LEU A 295 -8.72 12.19 14.20
N CYS A 296 -9.02 11.13 13.45
CA CYS A 296 -10.19 10.32 13.70
C CYS A 296 -9.94 8.88 13.27
N CYS A 297 -10.76 7.98 13.76
CA CYS A 297 -10.79 6.59 13.36
C CYS A 297 -12.06 6.32 12.58
N VAL A 298 -11.93 5.65 11.44
CA VAL A 298 -13.05 5.24 10.60
C VAL A 298 -13.14 3.73 10.53
N THR A 299 -14.37 3.24 10.39
CA THR A 299 -14.68 1.82 10.18
C THR A 299 -15.21 1.60 8.77
N GLY A 300 -15.05 0.39 8.23
CA GLY A 300 -15.56 0.00 6.91
C GLY A 300 -14.55 0.04 5.77
N LEU A 301 -13.34 0.57 5.99
CA LEU A 301 -12.24 0.49 5.02
C LEU A 301 -11.46 -0.81 5.23
N THR A 302 -11.37 -1.63 4.20
CA THR A 302 -10.66 -2.91 4.21
C THR A 302 -9.32 -2.85 3.49
N LYS A 303 -9.19 -1.94 2.52
CA LYS A 303 -7.99 -1.86 1.66
C LYS A 303 -7.02 -0.73 2.00
N ALA A 304 -7.42 0.23 2.85
CA ALA A 304 -6.58 1.36 3.23
C ALA A 304 -5.40 0.94 4.10
N MET A 305 -4.17 1.31 3.77
CA MET A 305 -2.95 0.95 4.49
C MET A 305 -2.32 2.14 5.23
N PRO A 306 -1.52 1.93 6.29
CA PRO A 306 -0.74 3.00 6.89
C PRO A 306 0.18 3.67 5.87
N GLY A 307 0.15 5.00 5.81
CA GLY A 307 0.89 5.80 4.82
C GLY A 307 0.06 6.23 3.61
N ASP A 308 -1.13 5.64 3.38
CA ASP A 308 -2.01 6.01 2.28
C ASP A 308 -2.51 7.44 2.43
N GLY A 309 -2.44 8.17 1.32
CA GLY A 309 -3.13 9.43 1.14
C GLY A 309 -4.47 9.22 0.42
N LEU A 310 -5.52 9.89 0.91
CA LEU A 310 -6.89 9.81 0.40
C LEU A 310 -7.35 11.20 -0.07
N GLY A 311 -8.20 11.24 -1.11
CA GLY A 311 -8.73 12.50 -1.65
C GLY A 311 -7.65 13.32 -2.37
N THR A 312 -7.50 14.59 -2.01
CA THR A 312 -6.45 15.46 -2.58
C THR A 312 -5.05 15.18 -2.03
N GLU A 313 -4.95 14.42 -0.94
CA GLU A 313 -3.69 13.97 -0.37
C GLU A 313 -3.13 12.81 -1.23
N ASN A 314 -2.55 13.11 -2.39
CA ASN A 314 -2.10 12.07 -3.33
C ASN A 314 -0.66 11.57 -3.09
N LYS A 315 0.04 12.12 -2.10
CA LYS A 315 1.39 11.68 -1.73
C LYS A 315 1.31 10.68 -0.58
N GLY A 316 1.63 9.41 -0.87
CA GLY A 316 1.94 8.46 0.19
C GLY A 316 3.12 8.96 1.01
N GLY A 317 3.08 8.77 2.33
CA GLY A 317 4.23 9.09 3.17
C GLY A 317 5.38 8.13 2.87
N GLU A 318 6.54 8.65 2.45
CA GLU A 318 7.75 7.82 2.35
C GLU A 318 8.20 7.43 3.75
N GLN A 319 8.28 6.12 4.01
CA GLN A 319 8.95 5.59 5.20
C GLN A 319 10.45 5.56 4.93
N THR A 320 11.22 6.21 5.79
CA THR A 320 12.69 6.21 5.70
C THR A 320 13.28 4.94 6.27
N GLN A 321 12.63 4.32 7.27
CA GLN A 321 13.06 3.03 7.77
C GLN A 321 12.80 1.89 6.79
N ARG A 322 13.75 0.95 6.72
CA ARG A 322 13.61 -0.30 5.98
C ARG A 322 14.17 -1.46 6.81
N PRO A 323 13.50 -2.62 6.80
CA PRO A 323 14.04 -3.81 7.44
C PRO A 323 15.29 -4.28 6.69
N CYS A 324 16.33 -4.63 7.46
CA CYS A 324 17.58 -5.16 6.90
C CYS A 324 17.68 -6.69 7.04
N TYR A 325 16.81 -7.29 7.86
CA TYR A 325 16.88 -8.69 8.26
C TYR A 325 15.52 -9.36 8.11
N ALA A 326 15.54 -10.67 7.89
CA ALA A 326 14.36 -11.52 7.96
C ALA A 326 14.65 -12.75 8.82
N CYS A 327 13.69 -13.14 9.66
CA CYS A 327 13.76 -14.27 10.56
C CYS A 327 12.82 -15.38 10.11
N ARG A 328 13.27 -16.63 10.21
CA ARG A 328 12.38 -17.79 10.08
C ARG A 328 11.45 -17.87 11.28
N VAL A 329 10.15 -18.00 11.04
CA VAL A 329 9.15 -18.27 12.07
C VAL A 329 9.06 -19.77 12.30
N ILE A 330 9.12 -20.17 13.57
CA ILE A 330 8.98 -21.55 14.03
C ILE A 330 7.69 -21.61 14.85
N PRO A 331 6.61 -22.19 14.29
CA PRO A 331 5.36 -22.43 15.03
C PRO A 331 5.58 -23.36 16.23
N GLY A 332 4.78 -23.19 17.28
CA GLY A 332 4.73 -24.09 18.41
C GLY A 332 4.26 -25.50 18.03
N PRO A 333 4.42 -26.49 18.92
CA PRO A 333 4.04 -27.88 18.65
C PRO A 333 2.55 -28.00 18.34
N GLY A 334 2.20 -28.43 17.13
CA GLY A 334 0.82 -28.67 16.71
C GLY A 334 0.09 -27.46 16.11
N GLU A 335 0.75 -26.31 15.97
CA GLU A 335 0.18 -25.14 15.30
C GLU A 335 0.17 -25.29 13.77
N ASP A 336 -0.91 -24.83 13.11
CA ASP A 336 -1.05 -24.84 11.65
C ASP A 336 -0.30 -23.65 11.03
N LEU A 337 0.57 -23.91 10.05
CA LEU A 337 1.31 -22.89 9.31
C LEU A 337 0.40 -21.86 8.63
N HIS A 338 -0.76 -22.28 8.08
CA HIS A 338 -1.67 -21.34 7.41
C HIS A 338 -2.29 -20.38 8.42
N LYS A 339 -2.71 -20.89 9.59
CA LYS A 339 -3.26 -20.06 10.67
C LYS A 339 -2.20 -19.07 11.19
N VAL A 340 -0.96 -19.51 11.32
CA VAL A 340 0.18 -18.63 11.69
C VAL A 340 0.36 -17.54 10.63
N LEU A 341 0.32 -17.89 9.35
CA LEU A 341 0.45 -16.93 8.25
C LEU A 341 -0.70 -15.91 8.25
N ASP A 342 -1.96 -16.34 8.35
CA ASP A 342 -3.14 -15.45 8.40
C ASP A 342 -3.05 -14.43 9.56
N CYS A 343 -2.57 -14.88 10.73
CA CYS A 343 -2.34 -14.01 11.87
C CYS A 343 -1.19 -13.02 11.64
N LEU A 344 -0.10 -13.45 11.00
CA LEU A 344 1.03 -12.58 10.67
C LEU A 344 0.68 -11.58 9.56
N GLU A 345 -0.15 -11.96 8.59
CA GLU A 345 -0.70 -11.04 7.58
C GLU A 345 -1.59 -9.99 8.24
N THR A 346 -2.42 -10.39 9.22
CA THR A 346 -3.21 -9.46 10.02
C THR A 346 -2.33 -8.44 10.75
N LEU A 347 -1.19 -8.88 11.31
CA LEU A 347 -0.23 -7.97 11.94
C LEU A 347 0.55 -7.13 10.91
N THR A 348 0.77 -7.66 9.70
CA THR A 348 1.42 -6.93 8.60
C THR A 348 0.55 -5.76 8.11
N GLU A 349 -0.78 -5.89 8.17
CA GLU A 349 -1.67 -4.74 7.91
C GLU A 349 -1.50 -3.61 8.94
N GLU A 350 -1.18 -3.95 10.18
CA GLU A 350 -0.99 -2.98 11.28
C GLU A 350 0.41 -2.37 11.25
N GLU A 351 1.43 -3.19 10.98
CA GLU A 351 2.83 -2.80 10.81
C GLU A 351 3.37 -3.26 9.44
N PRO A 352 3.33 -2.39 8.41
CA PRO A 352 3.77 -2.72 7.05
C PRO A 352 5.23 -3.16 6.96
N LEU A 353 6.10 -2.75 7.89
CA LEU A 353 7.50 -3.16 7.88
C LEU A 353 7.72 -4.62 8.32
N LEU A 354 6.71 -5.28 8.91
CA LEU A 354 6.79 -6.67 9.37
C LEU A 354 6.90 -7.70 8.24
N GLN A 355 6.38 -7.37 7.04
CA GLN A 355 6.18 -8.24 5.87
C GLN A 355 6.42 -9.74 6.11
N ALA A 356 5.32 -10.49 6.23
CA ALA A 356 5.35 -11.94 6.27
C ALA A 356 5.37 -12.55 4.86
N GLU A 357 6.31 -13.44 4.59
CA GLU A 357 6.45 -14.14 3.32
C GLU A 357 6.43 -15.67 3.54
N PHE A 358 5.62 -16.37 2.76
CA PHE A 358 5.62 -17.83 2.73
C PHE A 358 6.55 -18.35 1.65
N MET A 359 7.58 -19.10 2.05
CA MET A 359 8.56 -19.71 1.17
C MET A 359 8.10 -21.11 0.77
N GLU A 360 7.38 -21.21 -0.35
CA GLU A 360 6.79 -22.48 -0.83
C GLU A 360 7.80 -23.63 -0.94
N ALA A 361 8.98 -23.37 -1.52
CA ALA A 361 10.01 -24.39 -1.74
C ALA A 361 10.53 -25.04 -0.44
N ARG A 362 10.51 -24.31 0.67
CA ARG A 362 10.99 -24.77 1.98
C ARG A 362 9.85 -25.00 2.98
N ARG A 363 8.62 -24.66 2.60
CA ARG A 363 7.42 -24.64 3.46
C ARG A 363 7.68 -23.95 4.80
N GLU A 364 8.30 -22.77 4.74
CA GLU A 364 8.60 -21.95 5.92
C GLU A 364 8.05 -20.55 5.78
N ILE A 365 7.72 -19.91 6.91
CA ILE A 365 7.33 -18.51 6.95
C ILE A 365 8.56 -17.70 7.38
N ARG A 366 8.79 -16.59 6.69
CA ARG A 366 9.80 -15.59 7.05
C ARG A 366 9.12 -14.27 7.33
N VAL A 367 9.59 -13.55 8.34
CA VAL A 367 9.12 -12.20 8.66
C VAL A 367 10.29 -11.24 8.71
N HIS A 368 10.07 -10.02 8.28
CA HIS A 368 11.06 -8.96 8.40
C HIS A 368 11.25 -8.58 9.88
N SER A 369 12.50 -8.27 10.24
CA SER A 369 12.89 -7.91 11.60
C SER A 369 13.59 -6.56 11.64
N MET A 370 13.11 -5.71 12.56
CA MET A 370 13.73 -4.43 12.91
C MET A 370 14.71 -4.55 14.09
N GLY A 371 14.74 -5.68 14.77
CA GLY A 371 15.56 -5.91 15.95
C GLY A 371 15.02 -7.02 16.85
N ASP A 372 15.78 -7.40 17.87
CA ASP A 372 15.42 -8.50 18.77
C ASP A 372 14.23 -8.13 19.66
N VAL A 373 14.13 -6.85 20.10
CA VAL A 373 13.01 -6.39 20.92
C VAL A 373 11.72 -6.46 20.10
N TYR A 374 11.76 -6.07 18.83
CA TYR A 374 10.62 -6.19 17.93
C TYR A 374 10.10 -7.63 17.82
N LEU A 375 10.99 -8.61 17.69
CA LEU A 375 10.61 -10.03 17.62
C LEU A 375 9.99 -10.53 18.92
N GLU A 376 10.52 -10.12 20.08
CA GLU A 376 9.94 -10.47 21.39
C GLU A 376 8.52 -9.91 21.54
N VAL A 377 8.30 -8.67 21.07
CA VAL A 377 6.96 -8.06 21.03
C VAL A 377 6.03 -8.85 20.12
N LEU A 378 6.48 -9.19 18.92
CA LEU A 378 5.71 -9.97 17.96
C LEU A 378 5.32 -11.35 18.51
N GLN A 379 6.26 -12.05 19.16
CA GLN A 379 6.00 -13.35 19.80
C GLN A 379 4.88 -13.26 20.83
N ARG A 380 4.92 -12.22 21.67
CA ARG A 380 3.90 -12.01 22.70
C ARG A 380 2.58 -11.54 22.12
N GLN A 381 2.57 -10.70 21.09
CA GLN A 381 1.32 -10.36 20.38
C GLN A 381 0.65 -11.60 19.79
N MET A 382 1.43 -12.51 19.20
CA MET A 382 0.91 -13.77 18.67
C MET A 382 0.24 -14.62 19.75
N LYS A 383 0.87 -14.69 20.93
CA LYS A 383 0.33 -15.42 22.08
C LYS A 383 -0.90 -14.73 22.70
N ASP A 384 -0.80 -13.45 23.03
CA ASP A 384 -1.81 -12.72 23.80
C ASP A 384 -3.08 -12.43 22.96
N ARG A 385 -2.93 -12.14 21.65
CA ARG A 385 -4.06 -11.81 20.76
C ARG A 385 -4.66 -13.01 20.05
N PHE A 386 -3.83 -13.94 19.59
CA PHE A 386 -4.28 -15.06 18.75
C PHE A 386 -4.20 -16.42 19.46
N GLY A 387 -3.59 -16.49 20.64
CA GLY A 387 -3.38 -17.74 21.37
C GLY A 387 -2.37 -18.67 20.71
N ILE A 388 -1.52 -18.15 19.81
CA ILE A 388 -0.56 -18.94 19.03
C ILE A 388 0.83 -18.73 19.59
N GLU A 389 1.50 -19.81 19.97
CA GLU A 389 2.90 -19.75 20.35
C GLU A 389 3.80 -19.86 19.11
N ILE A 390 4.70 -18.90 18.95
CA ILE A 390 5.76 -18.92 17.94
C ILE A 390 7.11 -18.70 18.57
N SER A 391 8.17 -19.02 17.83
CA SER A 391 9.55 -18.69 18.13
C SER A 391 10.28 -18.31 16.83
N PHE A 392 11.46 -17.71 16.93
CA PHE A 392 12.24 -17.32 15.76
C PHE A 392 13.52 -18.16 15.66
N GLY A 393 13.81 -18.61 14.45
CA GLY A 393 15.00 -19.37 14.12
C GLY A 393 16.10 -18.50 13.52
N GLU A 394 16.74 -19.04 12.49
CA GLU A 394 17.80 -18.35 11.76
C GLU A 394 17.32 -17.04 11.15
N THR A 395 18.18 -16.03 11.22
CA THR A 395 17.96 -14.71 10.61
C THR A 395 18.93 -14.53 9.47
N SER A 396 18.43 -14.07 8.33
CA SER A 396 19.21 -13.78 7.14
C SER A 396 19.08 -12.31 6.76
N VAL A 397 20.09 -11.78 6.09
CA VAL A 397 20.05 -10.43 5.51
C VAL A 397 19.11 -10.39 4.31
N LEU A 398 18.39 -9.27 4.18
CA LEU A 398 17.50 -8.99 3.05
C LEU A 398 18.30 -8.43 1.88
N TYR A 399 18.82 -9.30 1.03
CA TYR A 399 19.53 -8.93 -0.20
C TYR A 399 18.57 -8.38 -1.28
N ARG A 400 19.14 -7.64 -2.23
CA ARG A 400 18.47 -7.20 -3.47
C ARG A 400 19.38 -7.49 -4.65
N GLU A 401 18.86 -7.41 -5.87
CA GLU A 401 19.64 -7.56 -7.09
C GLU A 401 19.42 -6.37 -8.03
N THR A 402 20.44 -6.03 -8.82
CA THR A 402 20.36 -5.02 -9.90
C THR A 402 21.25 -5.46 -11.07
N ILE A 403 21.31 -4.67 -12.14
CA ILE A 403 22.17 -4.94 -13.30
C ILE A 403 23.33 -3.94 -13.37
N ALA A 404 24.44 -4.34 -13.97
CA ALA A 404 25.61 -3.47 -14.14
C ALA A 404 25.52 -2.60 -15.41
N GLU A 405 24.79 -3.06 -16.42
CA GLU A 405 24.78 -2.50 -17.77
C GLU A 405 23.39 -2.64 -18.39
N ALA A 406 23.07 -1.75 -19.33
CA ALA A 406 21.77 -1.78 -19.99
C ALA A 406 21.66 -2.96 -20.97
N VAL A 407 20.49 -3.61 -20.99
CA VAL A 407 20.23 -4.79 -21.82
C VAL A 407 18.81 -4.78 -22.36
N GLU A 408 18.64 -5.32 -23.56
CA GLU A 408 17.32 -5.63 -24.11
C GLU A 408 16.90 -7.05 -23.70
N GLY A 409 15.77 -7.14 -22.99
CA GLY A 409 15.11 -8.37 -22.61
C GLY A 409 13.94 -8.68 -23.54
N VAL A 410 13.87 -9.91 -24.04
CA VAL A 410 12.84 -10.36 -24.99
C VAL A 410 12.00 -11.46 -24.36
N GLY A 411 10.68 -11.29 -24.41
CA GLY A 411 9.72 -12.28 -23.92
C GLY A 411 8.67 -12.57 -24.97
N HIS A 412 8.55 -13.84 -25.32
CA HIS A 412 7.54 -14.33 -26.26
C HIS A 412 6.65 -15.38 -25.61
N TYR A 413 5.35 -15.27 -25.85
CA TYR A 413 4.35 -16.20 -25.34
C TYR A 413 3.29 -16.51 -26.40
N GLU A 414 3.43 -17.67 -27.02
CA GLU A 414 2.60 -18.13 -28.13
C GLU A 414 2.27 -19.64 -28.02
N PRO A 415 1.49 -20.07 -27.00
CA PRO A 415 0.86 -21.38 -27.05
C PRO A 415 -0.28 -21.42 -28.09
N LEU A 416 -0.95 -22.58 -28.25
CA LEU A 416 -1.98 -22.77 -29.27
C LEU A 416 -3.10 -21.70 -29.17
N ARG A 417 -3.20 -20.84 -30.20
CA ARG A 417 -4.17 -19.72 -30.32
C ARG A 417 -3.94 -18.52 -29.39
N HIS A 418 -2.76 -18.41 -28.83
CA HIS A 418 -2.31 -17.26 -28.04
C HIS A 418 -1.15 -16.56 -28.75
N TYR A 419 -0.95 -15.26 -28.55
CA TYR A 419 0.23 -14.55 -29.06
C TYR A 419 0.49 -13.29 -28.25
N ALA A 420 1.70 -13.15 -27.71
CA ALA A 420 2.22 -11.88 -27.23
C ALA A 420 3.74 -11.86 -27.30
N GLU A 421 4.29 -10.73 -27.73
CA GLU A 421 5.73 -10.50 -27.78
C GLU A 421 6.04 -9.13 -27.18
N VAL A 422 7.01 -9.08 -26.28
CA VAL A 422 7.37 -7.88 -25.50
C VAL A 422 8.88 -7.74 -25.45
N HIS A 423 9.37 -6.55 -25.80
CA HIS A 423 10.77 -6.17 -25.68
C HIS A 423 10.91 -5.05 -24.66
N LEU A 424 11.76 -5.29 -23.66
CA LEU A 424 12.02 -4.35 -22.58
C LEU A 424 13.47 -3.92 -22.60
N TRP A 425 13.69 -2.63 -22.45
CA TRP A 425 15.01 -2.06 -22.19
C TRP A 425 15.20 -1.92 -20.67
N LEU A 426 16.13 -2.70 -20.12
CA LEU A 426 16.47 -2.67 -18.71
C LEU A 426 17.76 -1.87 -18.57
N GLU A 427 17.74 -0.79 -17.79
CA GLU A 427 18.92 0.03 -17.52
C GLU A 427 19.10 0.29 -16.02
N PRO A 428 20.34 0.30 -15.50
CA PRO A 428 20.59 0.57 -14.08
C PRO A 428 20.31 2.03 -13.74
N LEU A 429 19.83 2.27 -12.52
CA LEU A 429 19.64 3.59 -11.95
C LEU A 429 20.59 3.82 -10.75
N GLU A 430 20.60 5.06 -10.26
CA GLU A 430 21.30 5.39 -9.03
C GLU A 430 20.70 4.62 -7.84
N PRO A 431 21.52 4.23 -6.84
CA PRO A 431 21.05 3.50 -5.66
C PRO A 431 19.88 4.21 -4.96
N GLY A 432 18.84 3.45 -4.62
CA GLY A 432 17.64 3.98 -3.97
C GLY A 432 16.55 4.50 -4.91
N SER A 433 16.79 4.49 -6.23
CA SER A 433 15.78 4.88 -7.24
C SER A 433 14.60 3.91 -7.31
N GLY A 434 14.75 2.67 -6.85
CA GLY A 434 13.73 1.63 -6.97
C GLY A 434 13.52 1.22 -8.44
N LEU A 435 12.34 0.64 -8.72
CA LEU A 435 11.96 0.29 -10.09
C LEU A 435 11.16 1.42 -10.74
N VAL A 436 11.63 1.89 -11.90
CA VAL A 436 10.94 2.88 -12.71
C VAL A 436 10.45 2.21 -13.99
N PHE A 437 9.18 2.39 -14.33
CA PHE A 437 8.58 1.79 -15.52
C PHE A 437 8.16 2.87 -16.51
N ASP A 438 8.51 2.69 -17.78
CA ASP A 438 8.29 3.69 -18.84
C ASP A 438 7.94 3.01 -20.18
N THR A 439 7.48 3.78 -21.16
CA THR A 439 7.16 3.30 -22.51
C THR A 439 7.71 4.23 -23.58
N ASP A 440 8.38 3.65 -24.58
CA ASP A 440 8.95 4.30 -25.77
C ASP A 440 8.46 3.57 -27.03
N VAL A 441 7.14 3.30 -27.09
CA VAL A 441 6.50 2.62 -28.24
C VAL A 441 5.45 3.51 -28.87
N SER A 442 5.49 3.64 -30.20
CA SER A 442 4.45 4.35 -30.95
C SER A 442 3.09 3.65 -30.80
N THR A 443 2.01 4.43 -30.75
CA THR A 443 0.65 3.89 -30.79
C THR A 443 0.32 3.13 -32.07
N ASP A 444 1.09 3.35 -33.12
CA ASP A 444 0.95 2.64 -34.40
C ASP A 444 1.51 1.20 -34.32
N ASP A 445 2.55 0.99 -33.52
CA ASP A 445 3.21 -0.30 -33.37
C ASP A 445 2.52 -1.18 -32.33
N LEU A 446 2.12 -0.58 -31.20
CA LEU A 446 1.34 -1.25 -30.16
C LEU A 446 0.29 -0.31 -29.58
N ALA A 447 -0.97 -0.75 -29.60
CA ALA A 447 -2.09 0.04 -29.08
C ALA A 447 -1.91 0.40 -27.60
N LEU A 448 -2.35 1.60 -27.22
CA LEU A 448 -2.12 2.19 -25.90
C LEU A 448 -2.69 1.36 -24.74
N ASN A 449 -3.78 0.62 -24.97
CA ASN A 449 -4.35 -0.30 -23.99
C ASN A 449 -3.38 -1.43 -23.64
N TRP A 450 -2.66 -1.99 -24.62
CA TRP A 450 -1.67 -3.04 -24.40
C TRP A 450 -0.41 -2.50 -23.74
N GLN A 451 0.05 -1.31 -24.13
CA GLN A 451 1.17 -0.65 -23.44
C GLN A 451 0.87 -0.45 -21.95
N ARG A 452 -0.33 0.07 -21.64
CA ARG A 452 -0.78 0.23 -20.24
C ARG A 452 -0.87 -1.10 -19.50
N LEU A 453 -1.36 -2.15 -20.15
CA LEU A 453 -1.46 -3.49 -19.57
C LEU A 453 -0.08 -4.06 -19.22
N ILE A 454 0.89 -3.95 -20.12
CA ILE A 454 2.29 -4.36 -19.86
C ILE A 454 2.85 -3.59 -18.67
N LEU A 455 2.66 -2.27 -18.63
CA LEU A 455 3.09 -1.43 -17.50
C LEU A 455 2.40 -1.83 -16.19
N THR A 456 1.14 -2.25 -16.21
CA THR A 456 0.48 -2.80 -15.01
C THR A 456 1.16 -4.11 -14.58
N HIS A 457 1.39 -5.05 -15.49
CA HIS A 457 2.05 -6.32 -15.17
C HIS A 457 3.46 -6.12 -14.62
N LEU A 458 4.18 -5.10 -15.11
CA LEU A 458 5.47 -4.72 -14.55
C LEU A 458 5.35 -4.23 -13.10
N LYS A 459 4.26 -3.55 -12.73
CA LYS A 459 4.04 -2.99 -11.38
C LYS A 459 3.41 -3.97 -10.38
N GLU A 460 2.62 -4.94 -10.84
CA GLU A 460 1.84 -5.81 -9.95
C GLU A 460 2.69 -6.86 -9.22
N LYS A 461 3.85 -7.22 -9.77
CA LYS A 461 4.67 -8.33 -9.30
C LYS A 461 6.05 -7.85 -8.85
N ILE A 462 6.51 -8.38 -7.72
CA ILE A 462 7.91 -8.25 -7.29
C ILE A 462 8.77 -9.12 -8.20
N HIS A 463 9.58 -8.50 -9.05
CA HIS A 463 10.49 -9.21 -9.95
C HIS A 463 11.65 -9.81 -9.16
N ARG A 464 11.87 -11.12 -9.31
CA ARG A 464 13.00 -11.82 -8.69
C ARG A 464 14.25 -11.69 -9.57
N GLY A 465 15.40 -11.62 -8.93
CA GLY A 465 16.71 -11.69 -9.55
C GLY A 465 17.14 -13.12 -9.86
N VAL A 466 18.24 -13.26 -10.61
CA VAL A 466 18.72 -14.54 -11.15
C VAL A 466 19.84 -15.15 -10.32
N LEU A 467 20.46 -14.39 -9.41
CA LEU A 467 21.60 -14.85 -8.61
C LEU A 467 21.16 -15.62 -7.36
N THR A 468 20.28 -15.01 -6.57
CA THR A 468 19.82 -15.55 -5.28
C THR A 468 18.30 -15.66 -5.19
N GLY A 469 17.59 -15.20 -6.22
CA GLY A 469 16.14 -15.05 -6.21
C GLY A 469 15.67 -13.84 -5.41
N ALA A 470 16.60 -12.97 -4.98
CA ALA A 470 16.28 -11.76 -4.24
C ALA A 470 15.55 -10.75 -5.13
N PRO A 471 14.68 -9.89 -4.59
CA PRO A 471 13.96 -8.92 -5.41
C PRO A 471 14.89 -7.93 -6.13
N VAL A 472 14.52 -7.56 -7.35
CA VAL A 472 15.24 -6.59 -8.17
C VAL A 472 14.91 -5.15 -7.76
N THR A 473 15.89 -4.25 -7.81
CA THR A 473 15.76 -2.82 -7.49
C THR A 473 16.69 -1.96 -8.35
N ASP A 474 16.48 -0.63 -8.28
CA ASP A 474 17.35 0.41 -8.85
C ASP A 474 17.58 0.24 -10.35
N MET A 475 16.47 0.06 -11.08
CA MET A 475 16.47 -0.17 -12.52
C MET A 475 15.29 0.53 -13.18
N LYS A 476 15.51 1.09 -14.38
CA LYS A 476 14.45 1.54 -15.26
C LYS A 476 14.17 0.46 -16.29
N ILE A 477 12.88 0.10 -16.42
CA ILE A 477 12.39 -0.89 -17.37
C ILE A 477 11.46 -0.16 -18.34
N THR A 478 11.94 0.02 -19.57
CA THR A 478 11.21 0.76 -20.62
C THR A 478 10.68 -0.22 -21.65
N LEU A 479 9.38 -0.19 -21.92
CA LEU A 479 8.81 -0.91 -23.06
C LEU A 479 9.30 -0.24 -24.35
N ILE A 480 10.04 -0.96 -25.19
CA ILE A 480 10.63 -0.41 -26.43
C ILE A 480 10.04 -1.03 -27.70
N ASN A 481 9.47 -2.22 -27.61
CA ASN A 481 8.78 -2.85 -28.71
C ASN A 481 7.77 -3.88 -28.19
N GLY A 482 6.75 -4.18 -28.96
CA GLY A 482 5.80 -5.24 -28.62
C GLY A 482 4.81 -5.48 -29.74
N LYS A 483 4.28 -6.70 -29.78
CA LYS A 483 3.37 -7.12 -30.85
C LYS A 483 2.20 -7.92 -30.30
N ALA A 484 1.01 -7.57 -30.80
CA ALA A 484 -0.24 -8.25 -30.54
C ALA A 484 -0.81 -8.85 -31.84
N HIS A 485 -1.52 -9.96 -31.73
CA HIS A 485 -2.36 -10.54 -32.78
C HIS A 485 -3.83 -10.21 -32.54
N LEU A 486 -4.51 -9.67 -33.58
CA LEU A 486 -5.89 -9.15 -33.50
C LEU A 486 -6.95 -10.14 -32.96
N LYS A 487 -6.72 -11.45 -33.11
CA LYS A 487 -7.69 -12.50 -32.70
C LYS A 487 -7.18 -13.46 -31.64
N HIS A 488 -5.87 -13.43 -31.36
CA HIS A 488 -5.20 -14.46 -30.57
C HIS A 488 -4.46 -13.87 -29.37
N THR A 489 -4.43 -12.55 -29.21
CA THR A 489 -3.87 -11.95 -28.00
C THR A 489 -4.94 -11.73 -26.97
N GLU A 490 -4.74 -12.29 -25.78
CA GLU A 490 -5.53 -12.06 -24.59
C GLU A 490 -4.69 -11.34 -23.54
N GLY A 491 -5.34 -10.73 -22.53
CA GLY A 491 -4.61 -9.99 -21.49
C GLY A 491 -3.61 -10.85 -20.72
N GLY A 492 -3.91 -12.13 -20.51
CA GLY A 492 -3.02 -13.09 -19.84
C GLY A 492 -1.73 -13.38 -20.61
N ASP A 493 -1.70 -13.19 -21.93
CA ASP A 493 -0.54 -13.47 -22.77
C ASP A 493 0.55 -12.43 -22.57
N PHE A 494 0.16 -11.14 -22.56
CA PHE A 494 1.08 -10.04 -22.29
C PHE A 494 1.68 -10.14 -20.89
N ARG A 495 0.92 -10.62 -19.89
CA ARG A 495 1.46 -10.91 -18.56
C ARG A 495 2.61 -11.91 -18.62
N GLN A 496 2.42 -13.03 -19.31
CA GLN A 496 3.43 -14.08 -19.42
C GLN A 496 4.66 -13.64 -20.24
N ALA A 497 4.45 -12.93 -21.35
CA ALA A 497 5.52 -12.38 -22.17
C ALA A 497 6.33 -11.32 -21.40
N THR A 498 5.67 -10.41 -20.69
CA THR A 498 6.31 -9.35 -19.90
C THR A 498 7.25 -9.92 -18.83
N TYR A 499 6.79 -10.91 -18.05
CA TYR A 499 7.63 -11.51 -17.02
C TYR A 499 8.85 -12.22 -17.60
N ARG A 500 8.70 -12.88 -18.75
CA ARG A 500 9.80 -13.54 -19.45
C ARG A 500 10.79 -12.54 -20.01
N ALA A 501 10.31 -11.42 -20.56
CA ALA A 501 11.18 -10.36 -21.07
C ALA A 501 12.08 -9.80 -19.97
N VAL A 502 11.52 -9.50 -18.78
CA VAL A 502 12.32 -9.08 -17.62
C VAL A 502 13.34 -10.15 -17.26
N ARG A 503 12.89 -11.41 -17.15
CA ARG A 503 13.72 -12.52 -16.69
C ARG A 503 14.86 -12.84 -17.66
N GLN A 504 14.59 -12.87 -18.95
CA GLN A 504 15.57 -13.09 -20.01
C GLN A 504 16.58 -11.94 -20.07
N GLY A 505 16.13 -10.69 -19.90
CA GLY A 505 17.02 -9.54 -19.73
C GLY A 505 17.97 -9.70 -18.55
N LEU A 506 17.47 -10.11 -17.39
CA LEU A 506 18.31 -10.36 -16.19
C LEU A 506 19.31 -11.52 -16.39
N MET A 507 18.95 -12.56 -17.14
CA MET A 507 19.85 -13.67 -17.47
C MET A 507 20.99 -13.24 -18.40
N LYS A 508 20.70 -12.30 -19.32
CA LYS A 508 21.70 -11.74 -20.25
C LYS A 508 22.61 -10.70 -19.60
N ALA A 509 22.05 -9.85 -18.74
CA ALA A 509 22.81 -8.80 -18.09
C ALA A 509 23.77 -9.37 -17.05
N ARG A 510 24.86 -8.64 -16.80
CA ARG A 510 25.67 -8.82 -15.61
C ARG A 510 24.89 -8.37 -14.37
N SER A 511 24.20 -9.31 -13.73
CA SER A 511 23.50 -9.08 -12.46
C SER A 511 24.48 -8.89 -11.29
N ILE A 512 24.13 -8.00 -10.36
CA ILE A 512 24.91 -7.65 -9.15
C ILE A 512 24.04 -7.92 -7.93
N LEU A 513 24.60 -8.64 -6.95
CA LEU A 513 23.99 -8.81 -5.63
C LEU A 513 24.26 -7.57 -4.78
N LEU A 514 23.20 -7.00 -4.22
CA LEU A 514 23.23 -5.87 -3.30
C LEU A 514 22.92 -6.33 -1.88
N GLU A 515 23.62 -5.78 -0.90
CA GLU A 515 23.31 -5.95 0.52
C GLU A 515 22.97 -4.59 1.16
N PRO A 516 22.13 -4.58 2.21
CA PRO A 516 21.79 -3.35 2.91
C PRO A 516 22.99 -2.89 3.75
N TYR A 517 23.31 -1.61 3.66
CA TYR A 517 24.29 -0.94 4.50
C TYR A 517 23.60 -0.06 5.55
N LEU A 518 24.22 0.03 6.71
CA LEU A 518 23.79 0.83 7.84
C LEU A 518 24.76 1.98 8.07
N THR A 519 24.21 3.17 8.30
CA THR A 519 24.97 4.28 8.88
C THR A 519 25.01 4.10 10.39
N LEU A 520 26.20 3.92 10.93
CA LEU A 520 26.46 3.87 12.36
C LEU A 520 26.97 5.21 12.87
N GLU A 521 26.45 5.64 14.01
CA GLU A 521 27.03 6.68 14.85
C GLU A 521 27.34 6.06 16.21
N ILE A 522 28.62 5.97 16.54
CA ILE A 522 29.16 5.35 17.75
C ILE A 522 29.79 6.43 18.61
N THR A 523 29.29 6.58 19.83
CA THR A 523 29.91 7.43 20.86
C THR A 523 30.64 6.53 21.85
N ALA A 524 31.95 6.68 21.97
CA ALA A 524 32.76 5.83 22.84
C ALA A 524 33.91 6.60 23.52
N PRO A 525 34.46 6.09 24.64
CA PRO A 525 35.62 6.67 25.28
C PRO A 525 36.83 6.70 24.35
N GLN A 526 37.67 7.73 24.47
CA GLN A 526 38.88 7.89 23.65
C GLN A 526 39.80 6.67 23.68
N GLU A 527 39.86 5.96 24.82
CA GLU A 527 40.68 4.75 25.02
C GLU A 527 40.25 3.57 24.12
N SER A 528 38.98 3.52 23.72
CA SER A 528 38.41 2.41 22.93
C SER A 528 38.42 2.67 21.42
N LEU A 529 38.79 3.89 20.98
CA LEU A 529 38.70 4.33 19.59
C LEU A 529 39.48 3.44 18.62
N GLY A 530 40.75 3.13 18.93
CA GLY A 530 41.61 2.37 18.02
C GLY A 530 41.04 0.99 17.69
N ARG A 531 40.40 0.35 18.67
CA ARG A 531 39.74 -0.95 18.48
C ARG A 531 38.46 -0.81 17.66
N ILE A 532 37.62 0.18 17.97
CA ILE A 532 36.36 0.41 17.24
C ILE A 532 36.64 0.69 15.76
N MET A 533 37.61 1.55 15.44
CA MET A 533 37.97 1.82 14.03
C MET A 533 38.47 0.56 13.30
N ASN A 534 39.23 -0.29 13.99
CA ASN A 534 39.69 -1.56 13.42
C ASN A 534 38.51 -2.51 13.18
N ASP A 535 37.60 -2.65 14.15
CA ASP A 535 36.41 -3.50 14.00
C ASP A 535 35.53 -3.01 12.84
N LEU A 536 35.29 -1.69 12.73
CA LEU A 536 34.53 -1.09 11.62
C LEU A 536 35.19 -1.37 10.26
N SER A 537 36.52 -1.30 10.19
CA SER A 537 37.26 -1.60 8.97
C SER A 537 37.22 -3.09 8.62
N MET A 538 37.33 -3.97 9.62
CA MET A 538 37.24 -5.43 9.47
C MET A 538 35.84 -5.88 9.04
N MET A 539 34.80 -5.15 9.44
CA MET A 539 33.42 -5.35 8.97
C MET A 539 33.19 -4.87 7.52
N GLY A 540 34.23 -4.38 6.83
CA GLY A 540 34.11 -3.82 5.48
C GLY A 540 33.53 -2.41 5.44
N GLY A 541 33.48 -1.73 6.59
CA GLY A 541 33.01 -0.36 6.71
C GLY A 541 34.06 0.67 6.37
N LYS A 542 33.59 1.89 6.06
CA LYS A 542 34.45 3.07 5.88
C LYS A 542 34.23 4.03 7.06
N PRO A 543 35.04 3.96 8.13
CA PRO A 543 34.93 4.89 9.24
C PRO A 543 35.44 6.28 8.84
N GLU A 544 34.69 7.30 9.24
CA GLU A 544 35.09 8.70 9.18
C GLU A 544 36.02 9.05 10.35
N GLY A 545 36.67 10.21 10.28
CA GLY A 545 37.51 10.71 11.36
C GLY A 545 36.71 10.94 12.65
N PRO A 546 37.25 10.61 13.84
CA PRO A 546 36.52 10.77 15.08
C PRO A 546 36.31 12.25 15.42
N GLU A 547 35.06 12.63 15.69
CA GLU A 547 34.67 13.97 16.13
C GLU A 547 34.74 14.09 17.66
N ASP A 548 35.05 15.28 18.16
CA ASP A 548 34.97 15.59 19.59
C ASP A 548 33.51 15.50 20.07
N ALA A 549 33.30 14.79 21.17
CA ALA A 549 32.01 14.74 21.87
C ALA A 549 32.17 15.33 23.29
N GLU A 550 31.28 14.97 24.21
CA GLU A 550 31.40 15.31 25.63
C GLU A 550 32.77 14.87 26.21
N LYS A 551 33.21 15.49 27.31
CA LYS A 551 34.55 15.30 27.89
C LYS A 551 34.95 13.81 27.99
N GLY A 552 35.95 13.40 27.21
CA GLY A 552 36.52 12.05 27.20
C GLY A 552 35.88 11.07 26.21
N PHE A 553 34.81 11.50 25.53
CA PHE A 553 34.12 10.73 24.49
C PHE A 553 34.37 11.30 23.10
N ARG A 554 34.23 10.42 22.11
CA ARG A 554 34.44 10.70 20.70
C ARG A 554 33.32 10.04 19.91
N ILE A 555 32.87 10.70 18.85
CA ILE A 555 31.85 10.18 17.94
C ILE A 555 32.56 9.66 16.68
N ILE A 556 32.27 8.42 16.29
CA ILE A 556 32.71 7.82 15.03
C ILE A 556 31.48 7.56 14.19
N ARG A 557 31.53 7.98 12.93
CA ARG A 557 30.53 7.64 11.93
C ARG A 557 31.11 6.63 10.94
N ALA A 558 30.32 5.65 10.54
CA ALA A 558 30.75 4.67 9.56
C ALA A 558 29.56 4.11 8.81
N VAL A 559 29.76 3.81 7.52
CA VAL A 559 28.79 3.05 6.73
C VAL A 559 29.29 1.61 6.65
N VAL A 560 28.51 0.66 7.17
CA VAL A 560 28.90 -0.76 7.30
C VAL A 560 27.84 -1.69 6.70
N PRO A 561 28.21 -2.89 6.22
CA PRO A 561 27.26 -3.91 5.81
C PRO A 561 26.39 -4.40 6.99
N ALA A 562 25.09 -4.55 6.79
CA ALA A 562 24.18 -5.07 7.82
C ALA A 562 24.52 -6.52 8.22
N SER A 563 25.08 -7.30 7.29
CA SER A 563 25.55 -8.67 7.52
C SER A 563 26.58 -8.78 8.64
N ALA A 564 27.51 -7.81 8.70
CA ALA A 564 28.58 -7.76 9.70
C ALA A 564 28.18 -7.05 10.99
N CYS A 565 27.21 -6.12 10.94
CA CYS A 565 26.88 -5.24 12.07
C CYS A 565 25.93 -5.85 13.11
N ARG A 566 25.23 -6.94 12.80
CA ARG A 566 24.07 -7.41 13.58
C ARG A 566 24.31 -7.51 15.10
N ASN A 567 25.43 -8.08 15.52
CA ASN A 567 25.74 -8.30 16.94
C ASN A 567 26.64 -7.20 17.54
N TYR A 568 27.03 -6.21 16.74
CA TYR A 568 28.07 -5.27 17.12
C TYR A 568 27.67 -4.36 18.29
N ALA A 569 26.38 -4.08 18.48
CA ALA A 569 25.89 -3.34 19.66
C ALA A 569 26.29 -4.03 20.98
N ARG A 570 26.20 -5.36 21.02
CA ARG A 570 26.55 -6.18 22.18
C ARG A 570 28.06 -6.19 22.39
N ASP A 571 28.81 -6.36 21.31
CA ASP A 571 30.27 -6.39 21.34
C ASP A 571 30.83 -5.03 21.78
N LEU A 572 30.31 -3.92 21.23
CA LEU A 572 30.68 -2.57 21.62
C LEU A 572 30.44 -2.34 23.11
N ASN A 573 29.26 -2.73 23.63
CA ASN A 573 28.95 -2.60 25.06
C ASN A 573 29.94 -3.39 25.93
N ALA A 574 30.25 -4.62 25.56
CA ALA A 574 31.21 -5.44 26.29
C ALA A 574 32.62 -4.83 26.28
N GLN A 575 33.07 -4.34 25.13
CA GLN A 575 34.42 -3.78 24.94
C GLN A 575 34.61 -2.43 25.65
N THR A 576 33.57 -1.61 25.70
CA THR A 576 33.58 -0.26 26.28
C THR A 576 33.16 -0.24 27.75
N ARG A 577 32.99 -1.43 28.38
CA ARG A 577 32.48 -1.58 29.76
C ARG A 577 31.12 -0.89 29.97
N GLY A 578 30.27 -0.91 28.96
CA GLY A 578 28.93 -0.30 28.95
C GLY A 578 28.91 1.22 28.72
N LEU A 579 30.05 1.85 28.42
CA LEU A 579 30.14 3.29 28.15
C LEU A 579 29.88 3.65 26.69
N GLY A 580 30.10 2.70 25.78
CA GLY A 580 29.89 2.87 24.35
C GLY A 580 28.41 2.88 24.01
N ARG A 581 28.02 3.80 23.12
CA ARG A 581 26.66 3.92 22.61
C ARG A 581 26.72 3.84 21.10
N MET A 582 25.77 3.13 20.50
CA MET A 582 25.66 3.01 19.06
C MET A 582 24.23 3.32 18.64
N THR A 583 24.10 4.02 17.53
CA THR A 583 22.84 4.15 16.80
C THR A 583 23.09 3.69 15.37
N SER A 584 22.10 3.05 14.77
CA SER A 584 22.12 2.59 13.39
C SER A 584 20.89 3.07 12.65
N SER A 585 21.04 3.34 11.37
CA SER A 585 19.94 3.67 10.46
C SER A 585 20.25 3.09 9.08
N PHE A 586 19.22 2.77 8.31
CA PHE A 586 19.41 2.31 6.93
C PHE A 586 20.09 3.39 6.09
N ALA A 587 21.15 3.03 5.36
CA ALA A 587 21.85 3.93 4.46
C ALA A 587 21.37 3.73 3.02
N ALA A 588 21.76 2.61 2.42
CA ALA A 588 21.46 2.26 1.04
C ALA A 588 21.70 0.77 0.80
N TYR A 589 21.21 0.27 -0.33
CA TYR A 589 21.67 -0.99 -0.89
C TYR A 589 22.94 -0.73 -1.71
N LEU A 590 24.03 -1.43 -1.37
CA LEU A 590 25.32 -1.32 -2.09
C LEU A 590 25.79 -2.72 -2.52
N PRO A 591 26.70 -2.82 -3.51
CA PRO A 591 27.25 -4.10 -3.97
C PRO A 591 27.80 -4.94 -2.82
N CYS A 592 27.37 -6.19 -2.75
CA CYS A 592 27.79 -7.13 -1.71
C CYS A 592 29.27 -7.50 -1.88
N ALA A 593 30.06 -7.36 -0.82
CA ALA A 593 31.50 -7.65 -0.86
C ALA A 593 31.76 -9.15 -1.06
N ASP A 594 30.96 -10.02 -0.42
CA ASP A 594 31.08 -11.48 -0.43
C ASP A 594 30.07 -12.16 -1.37
N ALA A 595 29.72 -11.52 -2.49
CA ALA A 595 28.63 -11.96 -3.36
C ALA A 595 28.76 -13.45 -3.78
N GLU A 596 29.94 -13.90 -4.20
CA GLU A 596 30.16 -15.28 -4.67
C GLU A 596 29.85 -16.33 -3.61
N ARG A 597 30.25 -16.08 -2.35
CA ARG A 597 29.98 -16.97 -1.22
C ARG A 597 28.48 -17.05 -0.94
N ILE A 598 27.81 -15.91 -0.92
CA ILE A 598 26.37 -15.83 -0.64
C ILE A 598 25.55 -16.50 -1.75
N ILE A 599 25.93 -16.29 -3.02
CA ILE A 599 25.28 -16.93 -4.17
C ILE A 599 25.41 -18.45 -4.08
N ALA A 600 26.62 -18.96 -3.79
CA ALA A 600 26.86 -20.39 -3.62
C ALA A 600 26.08 -20.99 -2.44
N GLU A 601 26.01 -20.28 -1.31
CA GLU A 601 25.27 -20.70 -0.11
C GLU A 601 23.75 -20.74 -0.35
N LYS A 602 23.21 -19.77 -1.08
CA LYS A 602 21.79 -19.74 -1.44
C LYS A 602 21.42 -20.84 -2.43
N GLY A 603 22.32 -21.15 -3.37
CA GLY A 603 22.17 -22.23 -4.35
C GLY A 603 20.91 -22.08 -5.21
N TYR A 604 20.51 -20.84 -5.51
CA TYR A 604 19.33 -20.57 -6.33
C TYR A 604 19.62 -20.86 -7.80
N ASP A 605 18.75 -21.63 -8.44
CA ASP A 605 18.85 -21.98 -9.86
C ASP A 605 17.67 -21.33 -10.61
N PRO A 606 17.92 -20.25 -11.39
CA PRO A 606 16.86 -19.55 -12.11
C PRO A 606 16.19 -20.41 -13.18
N LEU A 607 16.86 -21.45 -13.70
CA LEU A 607 16.31 -22.36 -14.72
C LEU A 607 15.33 -23.38 -14.13
N ARG A 608 15.39 -23.61 -12.80
CA ARG A 608 14.47 -24.50 -12.08
C ARG A 608 13.28 -23.77 -11.47
N ASP A 609 13.24 -22.43 -11.56
CA ASP A 609 12.14 -21.63 -11.06
C ASP A 609 10.95 -21.68 -12.03
N VAL A 610 10.05 -22.65 -11.81
CA VAL A 610 8.85 -22.86 -12.64
C VAL A 610 7.87 -21.68 -12.54
N VAL A 611 7.92 -20.90 -11.46
CA VAL A 611 7.05 -19.73 -11.24
C VAL A 611 7.58 -18.50 -11.99
N ASN A 612 8.89 -18.44 -12.22
CA ASN A 612 9.58 -17.33 -12.89
C ASN A 612 10.53 -17.83 -13.99
N PRO A 613 10.02 -18.56 -15.01
CA PRO A 613 10.86 -19.14 -16.04
C PRO A 613 11.48 -18.05 -16.93
N PRO A 614 12.78 -18.15 -17.28
CA PRO A 614 13.42 -17.25 -18.22
C PRO A 614 13.10 -17.59 -19.68
N ASP A 615 12.64 -18.81 -19.95
CA ASP A 615 12.42 -19.33 -21.30
C ASP A 615 11.11 -18.80 -21.92
N SER A 616 11.11 -18.60 -23.23
CA SER A 616 9.96 -18.14 -24.00
C SER A 616 9.20 -19.28 -24.66
N VAL A 617 7.91 -19.07 -24.94
CA VAL A 617 7.05 -20.09 -25.56
C VAL A 617 6.70 -19.65 -26.97
N PHE A 618 7.10 -20.42 -27.97
CA PHE A 618 6.82 -20.18 -29.39
C PHE A 618 5.87 -21.24 -29.95
N CYS A 619 5.23 -20.98 -31.08
CA CYS A 619 4.40 -21.96 -31.76
C CYS A 619 5.19 -22.70 -32.85
N SER A 620 5.24 -24.04 -32.79
CA SER A 620 5.77 -24.88 -33.86
C SER A 620 4.80 -26.03 -34.14
N HIS A 621 4.41 -26.19 -35.40
CA HIS A 621 3.50 -27.26 -35.84
C HIS A 621 2.17 -27.34 -35.07
N GLY A 622 1.66 -26.21 -34.56
CA GLY A 622 0.40 -26.14 -33.81
C GLY A 622 0.52 -26.58 -32.34
N ALA A 623 1.73 -26.71 -31.80
CA ALA A 623 1.98 -26.91 -30.38
C ALA A 623 2.94 -25.83 -29.85
N GLY A 624 2.76 -25.44 -28.58
CA GLY A 624 3.70 -24.56 -27.90
C GLY A 624 5.01 -25.29 -27.63
N VAL A 625 6.13 -24.70 -28.04
CA VAL A 625 7.50 -25.17 -27.81
C VAL A 625 8.21 -24.15 -26.94
N VAL A 626 8.84 -24.64 -25.88
CA VAL A 626 9.68 -23.81 -25.01
C VAL A 626 11.04 -23.62 -25.67
N VAL A 627 11.41 -22.37 -25.92
CA VAL A 627 12.71 -21.98 -26.46
C VAL A 627 13.57 -21.45 -25.30
N PRO A 628 14.77 -22.03 -25.08
CA PRO A 628 15.71 -21.58 -24.06
C PRO A 628 16.01 -20.07 -24.14
N TRP A 629 16.17 -19.42 -22.99
CA TRP A 629 16.39 -17.97 -22.88
C TRP A 629 17.52 -17.41 -23.75
N ASP A 630 18.57 -18.19 -24.00
CA ASP A 630 19.75 -17.85 -24.80
C ASP A 630 19.53 -18.00 -26.32
N GLU A 631 18.47 -18.71 -26.73
CA GLU A 631 18.09 -18.88 -28.12
C GLU A 631 16.94 -17.96 -28.56
N VAL A 632 16.24 -17.29 -27.63
CA VAL A 632 15.03 -16.48 -27.90
C VAL A 632 15.23 -15.45 -29.01
N GLU A 633 16.39 -14.80 -29.08
CA GLU A 633 16.70 -13.78 -30.11
C GLU A 633 16.74 -14.33 -31.54
N GLN A 634 16.93 -15.64 -31.70
CA GLN A 634 16.93 -16.29 -33.01
C GLN A 634 15.51 -16.56 -33.52
N TYR A 635 14.53 -16.58 -32.61
CA TYR A 635 13.14 -16.93 -32.90
C TYR A 635 12.18 -15.73 -32.79
N MET A 636 12.60 -14.61 -32.18
CA MET A 636 11.80 -13.40 -32.05
C MET A 636 11.30 -12.88 -33.42
N HIS A 637 10.11 -12.28 -33.44
CA HIS A 637 9.51 -11.74 -34.66
C HIS A 637 9.76 -10.25 -34.84
N LEU A 638 10.19 -9.54 -33.79
CA LEU A 638 10.57 -8.14 -33.80
C LEU A 638 12.10 -7.97 -33.78
N PRO A 639 12.65 -6.96 -34.48
CA PRO A 639 14.10 -6.71 -34.45
C PRO A 639 14.52 -6.12 -33.09
N LEU A 640 15.74 -6.47 -32.65
CA LEU A 640 16.39 -5.80 -31.53
C LEU A 640 16.68 -4.33 -31.85
N ARG A 641 16.78 -3.51 -30.82
CA ARG A 641 17.18 -2.10 -30.95
C ARG A 641 18.61 -2.04 -31.48
N GLU A 642 18.82 -1.34 -32.60
CA GLU A 642 20.16 -1.10 -33.12
C GLU A 642 21.02 -0.36 -32.08
N ALA A 643 22.12 -0.98 -31.63
CA ALA A 643 23.09 -0.40 -30.72
C ALA A 643 23.81 0.77 -31.42
N GLY A 644 23.25 1.98 -31.34
CA GLY A 644 23.85 3.18 -31.93
C GLY A 644 22.96 4.41 -32.07
N LYS A 645 21.63 4.28 -32.07
CA LYS A 645 20.74 5.46 -32.03
C LYS A 645 20.53 5.91 -30.60
N LYS A 646 21.46 6.72 -30.09
CA LYS A 646 21.09 7.76 -29.11
C LYS A 646 20.07 8.64 -29.81
N THR A 647 18.80 8.49 -29.46
CA THR A 647 17.88 9.63 -29.58
C THR A 647 18.44 10.69 -28.64
N ASP A 648 19.01 11.75 -29.20
CA ASP A 648 19.19 13.03 -28.51
C ASP A 648 17.80 13.58 -28.16
N ALA A 649 17.12 12.93 -27.22
CA ALA A 649 16.13 13.55 -26.39
C ALA A 649 16.87 13.85 -25.08
N GLY A 650 17.62 14.96 -25.13
CA GLY A 650 18.24 15.52 -23.94
C GLY A 650 17.20 15.59 -22.83
N ILE A 651 17.59 15.07 -21.68
CA ILE A 651 16.88 15.15 -20.41
C ILE A 651 16.57 16.62 -20.13
N ALA A 652 15.36 17.04 -20.49
CA ALA A 652 14.68 18.14 -19.82
C ALA A 652 13.85 17.48 -18.73
N VAL A 653 14.43 17.36 -17.54
CA VAL A 653 13.65 17.20 -16.31
C VAL A 653 12.71 18.42 -16.24
N ARG A 654 11.46 18.24 -16.65
CA ARG A 654 10.38 19.15 -16.27
C ARG A 654 9.62 18.48 -15.14
N THR A 655 10.18 18.64 -13.95
CA THR A 655 9.41 18.64 -12.70
C THR A 655 8.25 19.61 -12.90
N ALA A 656 7.03 19.14 -12.62
CA ALA A 656 5.87 20.00 -12.57
C ALA A 656 6.12 21.10 -11.51
N GLY A 657 6.32 22.33 -11.98
CA GLY A 657 6.58 23.50 -11.15
C GLY A 657 6.62 24.77 -12.01
N SER A 658 5.73 25.70 -11.71
CA SER A 658 5.46 26.98 -12.38
C SER A 658 6.69 27.85 -12.67
N THR A 659 6.78 28.45 -13.88
CA THR A 659 6.95 29.92 -14.07
C THR A 659 6.85 30.34 -15.54
N PHE A 660 6.16 31.46 -15.78
CA PHE A 660 6.17 32.22 -17.04
C PHE A 660 7.58 32.71 -17.38
N ALA A 661 8.07 32.49 -18.60
CA ALA A 661 9.11 33.33 -19.21
C ALA A 661 9.03 33.30 -20.76
N ARG A 662 9.27 34.48 -21.34
CA ARG A 662 9.07 34.90 -22.75
C ARG A 662 9.99 34.19 -23.75
N SER A 663 9.46 33.76 -24.90
CA SER A 663 10.26 33.40 -26.07
C SER A 663 10.70 34.65 -26.85
N SER A 664 11.91 34.61 -27.42
CA SER A 664 12.53 35.72 -28.16
C SER A 664 12.03 35.78 -29.61
N ALA A 665 12.00 36.99 -30.18
CA ALA A 665 11.52 37.24 -31.54
C ALA A 665 12.31 36.51 -32.65
N GLU A 666 13.52 36.04 -32.34
CA GLU A 666 14.39 35.32 -33.29
C GLU A 666 13.92 33.87 -33.52
N GLU A 667 13.30 33.24 -32.52
CA GLU A 667 12.74 31.88 -32.65
C GLU A 667 11.46 31.87 -33.50
N GLU A 668 10.63 32.92 -33.40
CA GLU A 668 9.42 33.07 -34.24
C GLU A 668 9.78 33.32 -35.72
N GLU A 669 10.85 34.06 -35.99
CA GLU A 669 11.34 34.32 -37.35
C GLU A 669 11.84 33.02 -38.01
N ALA A 670 12.60 32.21 -37.27
CA ALA A 670 13.09 30.92 -37.74
C ALA A 670 11.95 29.94 -38.05
N LEU A 671 10.92 29.88 -37.19
CA LEU A 671 9.72 29.06 -37.39
C LEU A 671 8.88 29.53 -38.59
N ARG A 672 8.76 30.85 -38.80
CA ARG A 672 8.09 31.41 -39.98
C ARG A 672 8.80 31.05 -41.29
N ILE A 673 10.12 31.14 -41.32
CA ILE A 673 10.93 30.79 -42.50
C ILE A 673 10.81 29.30 -42.83
N ILE A 674 10.78 28.43 -41.82
CA ILE A 674 10.57 26.98 -41.99
C ILE A 674 9.14 26.70 -42.50
N PHE A 675 8.14 27.42 -41.98
CA PHE A 675 6.75 27.26 -42.39
C PHE A 675 6.49 27.71 -43.83
N GLU A 676 7.03 28.86 -44.26
CA GLU A 676 6.89 29.36 -45.64
C GLU A 676 7.62 28.50 -46.67
N LYS A 677 8.78 27.94 -46.32
CA LYS A 677 9.50 26.97 -47.17
C LYS A 677 8.74 25.66 -47.36
N THR A 678 7.94 25.25 -46.36
CA THR A 678 7.26 23.94 -46.38
C THR A 678 5.87 24.03 -47.02
N TYR A 679 5.14 25.15 -46.87
CA TYR A 679 3.73 25.22 -47.26
C TYR A 679 3.33 26.41 -48.14
N GLY A 680 4.25 27.34 -48.47
CA GLY A 680 3.97 28.55 -49.25
C GLY A 680 3.25 29.67 -48.46
N PRO A 681 3.17 30.90 -48.99
CA PRO A 681 2.75 32.07 -48.21
C PRO A 681 1.23 32.11 -47.98
N ALA A 682 0.84 32.16 -46.70
CA ALA A 682 -0.56 32.26 -46.29
C ALA A 682 -1.11 33.68 -46.50
N LYS A 683 -2.21 33.82 -47.26
CA LYS A 683 -2.99 35.06 -47.33
C LYS A 683 -3.84 35.22 -46.06
N THR A 684 -3.56 36.27 -45.29
CA THR A 684 -4.43 36.73 -44.20
C THR A 684 -5.78 37.21 -44.73
N ARG A 685 -6.88 36.58 -44.31
CA ARG A 685 -8.24 37.12 -44.44
C ARG A 685 -8.86 37.30 -43.05
N GLN A 686 -9.37 38.51 -42.84
CA GLN A 686 -9.98 39.02 -41.61
C GLN A 686 -11.14 38.13 -41.12
N LEU A 687 -11.09 37.77 -39.83
CA LEU A 687 -12.22 37.19 -39.11
C LEU A 687 -13.33 38.23 -38.96
N LEU A 688 -14.36 38.13 -39.81
CA LEU A 688 -15.67 38.71 -39.57
C LEU A 688 -16.36 37.91 -38.44
N ARG A 689 -16.91 38.64 -37.46
CA ARG A 689 -17.70 38.08 -36.35
C ARG A 689 -18.89 37.26 -36.87
N PRO A 690 -19.15 36.05 -36.34
CA PRO A 690 -20.42 35.37 -36.59
C PRO A 690 -21.55 36.04 -35.82
N VAL A 691 -22.66 36.27 -36.52
CA VAL A 691 -23.98 36.69 -36.03
C VAL A 691 -24.54 35.63 -35.06
N PRO A 692 -25.25 36.01 -33.97
CA PRO A 692 -25.81 35.02 -33.05
C PRO A 692 -26.90 34.21 -33.74
N LYS A 693 -26.76 32.89 -33.71
CA LYS A 693 -27.82 31.95 -34.12
C LYS A 693 -28.55 31.52 -32.85
N GLU A 694 -29.86 31.76 -32.83
CA GLU A 694 -30.76 31.36 -31.75
C GLU A 694 -30.63 29.85 -31.48
N GLU A 695 -30.42 29.51 -30.20
CA GLU A 695 -30.35 28.15 -29.69
C GLU A 695 -31.75 27.51 -29.79
N PRO A 696 -31.90 26.33 -30.43
CA PRO A 696 -33.04 25.48 -30.16
C PRO A 696 -32.91 24.96 -28.73
N ALA A 697 -33.94 25.17 -27.91
CA ALA A 697 -34.00 24.79 -26.51
C ALA A 697 -33.47 23.37 -26.26
N ALA A 698 -32.46 23.27 -25.38
CA ALA A 698 -31.91 22.02 -24.90
C ALA A 698 -33.00 21.21 -24.19
N GLN A 699 -33.37 20.07 -24.77
CA GLN A 699 -34.02 19.00 -24.01
C GLN A 699 -32.95 18.34 -23.12
N PRO A 700 -33.31 17.89 -21.91
CA PRO A 700 -32.35 17.26 -21.01
C PRO A 700 -31.92 15.91 -21.59
N GLU A 701 -30.62 15.72 -21.83
CA GLU A 701 -30.10 14.38 -22.07
C GLU A 701 -30.18 13.58 -20.76
N GLU A 702 -31.17 12.69 -20.71
CA GLU A 702 -31.31 11.65 -19.69
C GLU A 702 -30.19 10.60 -19.82
N LYS A 703 -29.83 10.07 -18.64
CA LYS A 703 -29.00 8.88 -18.39
C LYS A 703 -29.16 7.78 -19.45
N ARG A 704 -28.05 7.19 -19.90
CA ARG A 704 -28.06 5.91 -20.62
C ARG A 704 -27.72 4.74 -19.68
N GLU A 705 -28.74 3.98 -19.31
CA GLU A 705 -28.77 2.51 -19.18
C GLU A 705 -30.09 2.05 -19.84
N PRO A 706 -30.27 0.82 -20.42
CA PRO A 706 -29.53 -0.44 -20.24
C PRO A 706 -29.14 -1.16 -21.57
N ALA A 707 -28.50 -2.33 -21.47
CA ALA A 707 -28.41 -3.29 -22.59
C ALA A 707 -29.79 -3.92 -22.90
N PRO A 708 -30.16 -4.21 -24.17
CA PRO A 708 -31.49 -4.74 -24.49
C PRO A 708 -31.63 -6.27 -24.31
N GLU A 709 -32.73 -6.62 -23.63
CA GLU A 709 -33.58 -7.82 -23.61
C GLU A 709 -32.98 -9.24 -23.81
N GLY A 710 -32.90 -9.96 -22.69
CA GLY A 710 -32.66 -11.41 -22.63
C GLY A 710 -31.60 -11.76 -21.57
N GLU A 711 -31.94 -12.66 -20.64
CA GLU A 711 -30.95 -13.26 -19.73
C GLU A 711 -30.68 -14.70 -20.19
N ILE A 712 -29.41 -14.98 -20.53
CA ILE A 712 -28.96 -16.33 -20.87
C ILE A 712 -28.40 -16.96 -19.60
N LEU A 713 -28.97 -18.09 -19.19
CA LEU A 713 -28.53 -18.87 -18.05
C LEU A 713 -27.71 -20.07 -18.52
N LEU A 714 -26.42 -20.06 -18.23
CA LEU A 714 -25.52 -21.19 -18.45
C LEU A 714 -25.45 -22.03 -17.18
N VAL A 715 -25.85 -23.30 -17.26
CA VAL A 715 -25.90 -24.21 -16.11
C VAL A 715 -24.96 -25.38 -16.33
N ASP A 716 -24.00 -25.58 -15.43
CA ASP A 716 -23.26 -26.84 -15.36
C ASP A 716 -24.13 -27.92 -14.70
N GLY A 717 -24.55 -28.88 -15.52
CA GLY A 717 -25.46 -29.94 -15.11
C GLY A 717 -24.88 -30.88 -14.06
N TYR A 718 -23.58 -31.20 -14.09
CA TYR A 718 -23.00 -32.08 -13.07
C TYR A 718 -22.76 -31.34 -11.76
N ASN A 719 -22.30 -30.09 -11.83
CA ASN A 719 -22.14 -29.29 -10.63
C ASN A 719 -23.46 -29.18 -9.86
N VAL A 720 -24.58 -28.97 -10.58
CA VAL A 720 -25.91 -28.95 -10.00
C VAL A 720 -26.33 -30.31 -9.44
N LEU A 721 -26.18 -31.40 -10.21
CA LEU A 721 -26.55 -32.76 -9.76
C LEU A 721 -25.80 -33.20 -8.50
N PHE A 722 -24.50 -32.89 -8.39
CA PHE A 722 -23.69 -33.27 -7.23
C PHE A 722 -23.85 -32.34 -6.02
N ALA A 723 -24.25 -31.08 -6.25
CA ALA A 723 -24.41 -30.09 -5.18
C ALA A 723 -25.75 -30.21 -4.42
N TRP A 724 -26.78 -30.83 -5.00
CA TRP A 724 -28.12 -30.91 -4.41
C TRP A 724 -28.30 -32.25 -3.68
N ASP A 725 -28.42 -32.19 -2.35
CA ASP A 725 -28.38 -33.38 -1.50
C ASP A 725 -29.47 -34.43 -1.81
N GLU A 726 -30.64 -34.02 -2.32
CA GLU A 726 -31.77 -34.88 -2.69
C GLU A 726 -31.50 -35.79 -3.91
N TRP A 727 -30.46 -35.47 -4.69
CA TRP A 727 -30.14 -36.15 -5.93
C TRP A 727 -28.94 -37.10 -5.79
N LYS A 728 -28.24 -37.07 -4.65
CA LYS A 728 -27.04 -37.89 -4.40
C LYS A 728 -27.33 -39.38 -4.51
N ASP A 729 -28.46 -39.84 -3.98
CA ASP A 729 -28.86 -41.24 -4.02
C ASP A 729 -29.36 -41.65 -5.42
N SER A 730 -30.13 -40.78 -6.09
CA SER A 730 -30.65 -41.04 -7.46
C SER A 730 -29.56 -41.02 -8.54
N VAL A 731 -28.51 -40.22 -8.37
CA VAL A 731 -27.34 -40.15 -9.28
C VAL A 731 -26.49 -41.43 -9.19
N GLN A 732 -26.44 -42.08 -8.03
CA GLN A 732 -25.71 -43.35 -7.84
C GLN A 732 -26.44 -44.56 -8.45
N GLU A 733 -27.78 -44.54 -8.49
CA GLU A 733 -28.59 -45.66 -9.01
C GLU A 733 -28.77 -45.62 -10.54
N ASN A 734 -29.07 -44.45 -11.12
CA ASN A 734 -29.23 -44.31 -12.58
C ASN A 734 -28.91 -42.89 -13.07
N PHE A 735 -27.70 -42.73 -13.60
CA PHE A 735 -27.14 -41.44 -14.03
C PHE A 735 -27.93 -40.79 -15.17
N ASP A 736 -28.45 -41.59 -16.12
CA ASP A 736 -29.21 -41.06 -17.27
C ASP A 736 -30.61 -40.60 -16.87
N ALA A 737 -31.24 -41.27 -15.88
CA ALA A 737 -32.51 -40.83 -15.32
C ALA A 737 -32.37 -39.47 -14.59
N ALA A 738 -31.28 -39.29 -13.82
CA ALA A 738 -31.00 -38.02 -13.12
C ALA A 738 -30.75 -36.85 -14.09
N ARG A 739 -30.00 -37.08 -15.18
CA ARG A 739 -29.82 -36.07 -16.25
C ARG A 739 -31.14 -35.68 -16.89
N MET A 740 -32.01 -36.65 -17.20
CA MET A 740 -33.32 -36.40 -17.80
C MET A 740 -34.21 -35.56 -16.88
N GLN A 741 -34.29 -35.91 -15.59
CA GLN A 741 -35.11 -35.15 -14.64
C GLN A 741 -34.57 -33.73 -14.40
N LEU A 742 -33.25 -33.52 -14.36
CA LEU A 742 -32.69 -32.16 -14.31
C LEU A 742 -33.02 -31.37 -15.59
N THR A 743 -32.97 -32.03 -16.75
CA THR A 743 -33.33 -31.41 -18.04
C THR A 743 -34.80 -30.96 -18.02
N GLU A 744 -35.73 -31.78 -17.52
CA GLU A 744 -37.13 -31.40 -17.35
C GLU A 744 -37.31 -30.25 -16.37
N LEU A 745 -36.63 -30.29 -15.22
CA LEU A 745 -36.66 -29.21 -14.24
C LEU A 745 -36.19 -27.87 -14.81
N MET A 746 -35.14 -27.88 -15.64
CA MET A 746 -34.65 -26.68 -16.30
C MET A 746 -35.59 -26.18 -17.40
N CYS A 747 -36.33 -27.06 -18.08
CA CYS A 747 -37.39 -26.66 -19.01
C CYS A 747 -38.50 -25.89 -18.30
N ASP A 748 -38.96 -26.40 -17.16
CA ASP A 748 -40.00 -25.76 -16.34
C ASP A 748 -39.52 -24.41 -15.85
N TYR A 749 -38.30 -24.35 -15.31
CA TYR A 749 -37.68 -23.10 -14.85
C TYR A 749 -37.54 -22.07 -15.99
N ALA A 750 -37.07 -22.47 -17.18
CA ALA A 750 -36.94 -21.60 -18.34
C ALA A 750 -38.31 -21.08 -18.82
N GLY A 751 -39.32 -21.94 -18.80
CA GLY A 751 -40.69 -21.60 -19.22
C GLY A 751 -41.35 -20.54 -18.33
N MET A 752 -40.98 -20.50 -17.05
CA MET A 752 -41.58 -19.60 -16.06
C MET A 752 -40.83 -18.30 -15.89
N THR A 753 -39.52 -18.35 -16.01
CA THR A 753 -38.67 -17.16 -15.88
C THR A 753 -38.52 -16.40 -17.20
N GLY A 754 -38.85 -17.04 -18.33
CA GLY A 754 -38.63 -16.49 -19.67
C GLY A 754 -37.15 -16.40 -20.06
N LYS A 755 -36.26 -17.01 -19.27
CA LYS A 755 -34.81 -17.01 -19.50
C LYS A 755 -34.42 -18.07 -20.52
N GLU A 756 -33.41 -17.78 -21.33
CA GLU A 756 -32.85 -18.75 -22.25
C GLU A 756 -31.83 -19.61 -21.50
N VAL A 757 -32.17 -20.89 -21.26
CA VAL A 757 -31.31 -21.80 -20.49
C VAL A 757 -30.50 -22.68 -21.43
N ILE A 758 -29.19 -22.73 -21.18
CA ILE A 758 -28.24 -23.63 -21.82
C ILE A 758 -27.66 -24.53 -20.73
N LEU A 759 -28.08 -25.79 -20.74
CA LEU A 759 -27.64 -26.83 -19.81
C LEU A 759 -26.47 -27.60 -20.42
N VAL A 760 -25.32 -27.57 -19.75
CA VAL A 760 -24.07 -28.18 -20.24
C VAL A 760 -23.77 -29.40 -19.38
N PHE A 761 -23.59 -30.56 -20.02
CA PHE A 761 -23.08 -31.77 -19.39
C PHE A 761 -21.70 -32.09 -19.94
N ASP A 762 -20.76 -32.35 -19.04
CA ASP A 762 -19.43 -32.78 -19.44
C ASP A 762 -19.46 -34.21 -20.04
N ALA A 763 -18.47 -34.55 -20.85
CA ALA A 763 -18.33 -35.85 -21.49
C ALA A 763 -17.84 -36.91 -20.48
N TYR A 764 -18.67 -37.27 -19.50
CA TYR A 764 -18.32 -38.29 -18.52
C TYR A 764 -18.41 -39.71 -19.12
N LYS A 765 -17.26 -40.35 -19.33
CA LYS A 765 -17.06 -41.79 -19.64
C LYS A 765 -17.83 -42.38 -20.84
N VAL A 766 -17.93 -41.67 -21.96
CA VAL A 766 -18.35 -42.29 -23.23
C VAL A 766 -17.23 -42.13 -24.27
N LYS A 767 -16.49 -43.22 -24.50
CA LYS A 767 -15.40 -43.27 -25.50
C LYS A 767 -15.94 -42.92 -26.89
N GLY A 768 -15.42 -41.87 -27.53
CA GLY A 768 -15.71 -41.53 -28.93
C GLY A 768 -16.88 -40.57 -29.17
N GLY A 769 -17.36 -39.83 -28.17
CA GLY A 769 -18.43 -38.83 -28.34
C GLY A 769 -17.96 -37.58 -29.09
N MET A 770 -18.53 -37.29 -30.27
CA MET A 770 -18.17 -36.09 -31.09
C MET A 770 -18.72 -34.74 -30.55
N GLY A 771 -19.34 -34.75 -29.36
CA GLY A 771 -20.10 -33.63 -28.79
C GLY A 771 -21.43 -33.42 -29.54
N SER A 772 -22.49 -33.05 -28.82
CA SER A 772 -23.79 -32.77 -29.41
C SER A 772 -24.43 -31.57 -28.73
N ALA A 773 -25.12 -30.74 -29.50
CA ALA A 773 -25.94 -29.65 -28.98
C ALA A 773 -27.33 -29.81 -29.59
N GLU A 774 -28.32 -30.07 -28.76
CA GLU A 774 -29.70 -30.25 -29.18
C GLU A 774 -30.62 -29.30 -28.43
N ARG A 775 -31.70 -28.90 -29.11
CA ARG A 775 -32.75 -28.10 -28.48
C ARG A 775 -33.79 -29.06 -27.91
N TYR A 776 -33.82 -29.16 -26.59
CA TYR A 776 -34.80 -29.98 -25.87
C TYR A 776 -35.91 -29.06 -25.36
N LYS A 777 -37.13 -29.18 -25.93
CA LYS A 777 -38.26 -28.29 -25.67
C LYS A 777 -37.86 -26.80 -25.82
N ASN A 778 -37.82 -26.05 -24.71
CA ASN A 778 -37.53 -24.62 -24.64
C ASN A 778 -36.10 -24.29 -24.15
N ILE A 779 -35.23 -25.29 -23.96
CA ILE A 779 -33.83 -25.10 -23.54
C ILE A 779 -32.85 -25.74 -24.53
N TYR A 780 -31.57 -25.37 -24.43
CA TYR A 780 -30.49 -26.06 -25.15
C TYR A 780 -29.75 -27.00 -24.21
N VAL A 781 -29.58 -28.25 -24.62
CA VAL A 781 -28.78 -29.25 -23.90
C VAL A 781 -27.52 -29.52 -24.71
N VAL A 782 -26.37 -29.33 -24.08
CA VAL A 782 -25.06 -29.47 -24.71
C VAL A 782 -24.28 -30.56 -24.00
N TYR A 783 -23.82 -31.55 -24.75
CA TYR A 783 -22.84 -32.52 -24.33
C TYR A 783 -21.49 -32.15 -24.94
N THR A 784 -20.50 -31.89 -24.09
CA THR A 784 -19.17 -31.51 -24.54
C THR A 784 -18.45 -32.68 -25.26
N ARG A 785 -17.33 -32.38 -25.92
CA ARG A 785 -16.47 -33.39 -26.58
C ARG A 785 -15.57 -34.04 -25.54
N GLU A 786 -15.07 -35.25 -25.82
CA GLU A 786 -14.19 -36.02 -24.91
C GLU A 786 -12.93 -35.25 -24.42
N ALA A 787 -12.47 -34.24 -25.16
CA ALA A 787 -11.32 -33.38 -24.81
C ALA A 787 -11.69 -31.94 -24.43
N GLN A 788 -12.97 -31.63 -24.21
CA GLN A 788 -13.46 -30.30 -23.85
C GLN A 788 -14.28 -30.40 -22.56
N THR A 789 -13.82 -29.77 -21.47
CA THR A 789 -14.59 -29.72 -20.21
C THR A 789 -15.80 -28.80 -20.36
N ALA A 790 -16.80 -28.97 -19.49
CA ALA A 790 -17.93 -28.04 -19.38
C ALA A 790 -17.45 -26.60 -19.19
N ASP A 791 -16.37 -26.41 -18.44
CA ASP A 791 -15.72 -25.14 -18.14
C ASP A 791 -15.26 -24.44 -19.41
N ALA A 792 -14.53 -25.15 -20.27
CA ALA A 792 -14.05 -24.61 -21.55
C ALA A 792 -15.20 -24.26 -22.51
N TYR A 793 -16.35 -24.93 -22.38
CA TYR A 793 -17.54 -24.59 -23.16
C TYR A 793 -18.26 -23.35 -22.60
N ILE A 794 -18.44 -23.28 -21.28
CA ILE A 794 -19.09 -22.15 -20.59
C ILE A 794 -18.29 -20.87 -20.79
N GLU A 795 -16.96 -20.93 -20.66
CA GLU A 795 -16.05 -19.80 -20.90
C GLU A 795 -16.23 -19.21 -22.31
N LYS A 796 -16.10 -20.08 -23.32
CA LYS A 796 -16.25 -19.70 -24.73
C LYS A 796 -17.63 -19.12 -25.02
N THR A 797 -18.68 -19.71 -24.45
CA THR A 797 -20.07 -19.28 -24.68
C THR A 797 -20.35 -17.94 -24.01
N THR A 798 -19.79 -17.72 -22.82
CA THR A 798 -19.91 -16.46 -22.07
C THR A 798 -19.24 -15.31 -22.83
N LEU A 799 -18.04 -15.53 -23.37
CA LEU A 799 -17.32 -14.55 -24.17
C LEU A 799 -18.08 -14.17 -25.45
N LEU A 800 -18.67 -15.17 -26.13
CA LEU A 800 -19.44 -14.93 -27.36
C LEU A 800 -20.78 -14.21 -27.10
N ALA A 801 -21.38 -14.41 -25.94
CA ALA A 801 -22.69 -13.85 -25.59
C ALA A 801 -22.61 -12.47 -24.89
N ARG A 802 -21.42 -12.02 -24.46
CA ARG A 802 -21.18 -10.76 -23.73
C ARG A 802 -21.81 -9.51 -24.36
N ASN A 803 -21.84 -9.42 -25.69
CA ASN A 803 -22.38 -8.26 -26.42
C ASN A 803 -23.85 -8.44 -26.86
N ARG A 804 -24.50 -9.56 -26.51
CA ARG A 804 -25.83 -9.93 -27.03
C ARG A 804 -26.90 -10.06 -25.95
N ALA A 805 -26.55 -10.47 -24.74
CA ALA A 805 -27.48 -10.71 -23.65
C ALA A 805 -26.77 -10.65 -22.31
N ARG A 806 -27.53 -10.51 -21.22
CA ARG A 806 -26.96 -10.63 -19.87
C ARG A 806 -26.74 -12.11 -19.56
N VAL A 807 -25.48 -12.51 -19.41
CA VAL A 807 -25.13 -13.92 -19.16
C VAL A 807 -25.02 -14.17 -17.66
N ARG A 808 -25.64 -15.24 -17.17
CA ARG A 808 -25.50 -15.73 -15.80
C ARG A 808 -25.03 -17.18 -15.80
N VAL A 809 -23.99 -17.48 -15.04
CA VAL A 809 -23.40 -18.82 -14.93
C VAL A 809 -23.74 -19.42 -13.56
N VAL A 810 -24.27 -20.64 -13.57
CA VAL A 810 -24.57 -21.42 -12.37
C VAL A 810 -23.49 -22.47 -12.16
N THR A 811 -22.63 -22.23 -11.17
CA THR A 811 -21.61 -23.19 -10.74
C THR A 811 -21.09 -22.90 -9.32
N SER A 812 -20.71 -23.95 -8.61
CA SER A 812 -20.07 -23.91 -7.31
C SER A 812 -18.54 -24.06 -7.37
N ASP A 813 -17.94 -24.33 -8.53
CA ASP A 813 -16.48 -24.54 -8.64
C ASP A 813 -15.69 -23.22 -8.74
N ARG A 814 -14.59 -23.12 -7.98
CA ARG A 814 -13.80 -21.88 -7.80
C ARG A 814 -13.11 -21.38 -9.08
N PRO A 815 -12.54 -22.23 -9.94
CA PRO A 815 -11.94 -21.81 -11.21
C PRO A 815 -12.97 -21.23 -12.19
N GLU A 816 -14.11 -21.88 -12.36
CA GLU A 816 -15.17 -21.43 -13.27
C GLU A 816 -15.79 -20.10 -12.86
N GLN A 817 -15.80 -19.85 -11.55
CA GLN A 817 -16.27 -18.60 -10.96
C GLN A 817 -15.36 -17.42 -11.26
N LEU A 818 -14.04 -17.65 -11.31
CA LEU A 818 -13.05 -16.64 -11.71
C LEU A 818 -13.16 -16.35 -13.21
N ILE A 819 -13.45 -17.37 -14.03
CA ILE A 819 -13.64 -17.25 -15.48
C ILE A 819 -14.92 -16.46 -15.83
N ALA A 820 -16.02 -16.69 -15.11
CA ALA A 820 -17.26 -15.92 -15.30
C ALA A 820 -17.08 -14.44 -14.92
N LEU A 821 -16.33 -14.16 -13.84
CA LEU A 821 -16.00 -12.79 -13.39
C LEU A 821 -15.12 -12.05 -14.40
N GLY A 822 -14.16 -12.76 -15.04
CA GLY A 822 -13.31 -12.19 -16.09
C GLY A 822 -14.07 -11.75 -17.34
N ASN A 823 -15.28 -12.26 -17.56
CA ASN A 823 -16.09 -12.03 -18.76
C ASN A 823 -17.35 -11.17 -18.53
N GLU A 824 -17.44 -10.46 -17.39
CA GLU A 824 -18.60 -9.64 -16.98
C GLU A 824 -19.93 -10.42 -16.83
N ALA A 825 -19.89 -11.75 -16.70
CA ALA A 825 -21.07 -12.56 -16.47
C ALA A 825 -21.45 -12.60 -14.98
N LEU A 826 -22.76 -12.62 -14.71
CA LEU A 826 -23.25 -12.82 -13.36
C LEU A 826 -22.98 -14.26 -12.91
N ARG A 827 -22.72 -14.42 -11.61
CA ARG A 827 -22.45 -15.73 -11.03
C ARG A 827 -23.50 -16.07 -9.98
N THR A 828 -23.92 -17.33 -9.96
CA THR A 828 -24.75 -17.90 -8.89
C THR A 828 -24.22 -19.28 -8.51
N SER A 829 -24.11 -19.56 -7.20
CA SER A 829 -23.71 -20.91 -6.76
C SER A 829 -24.83 -21.92 -7.00
N ALA A 830 -24.51 -23.21 -7.19
CA ALA A 830 -25.54 -24.23 -7.39
C ALA A 830 -26.53 -24.32 -6.19
N ARG A 831 -26.06 -24.03 -4.96
CA ARG A 831 -26.90 -23.99 -3.74
C ARG A 831 -27.83 -22.77 -3.68
N GLU A 832 -27.40 -21.63 -4.20
CA GLU A 832 -28.22 -20.42 -4.30
C GLU A 832 -29.23 -20.54 -5.44
N PHE A 833 -28.80 -21.07 -6.58
CA PHE A 833 -29.69 -21.42 -7.69
C PHE A 833 -30.76 -22.42 -7.26
N ARG A 834 -30.45 -23.39 -6.40
CA ARG A 834 -31.44 -24.30 -5.80
C ARG A 834 -32.56 -23.55 -5.07
N ARG A 835 -32.21 -22.55 -4.25
CA ARG A 835 -33.19 -21.74 -3.53
C ARG A 835 -34.08 -20.95 -4.48
N GLU A 836 -33.50 -20.44 -5.57
CA GLU A 836 -34.25 -19.78 -6.64
C GLU A 836 -35.22 -20.74 -7.34
N VAL A 837 -34.76 -21.92 -7.76
CA VAL A 837 -35.59 -22.95 -8.42
C VAL A 837 -36.73 -23.41 -7.51
N ILE A 838 -36.47 -23.67 -6.23
CA ILE A 838 -37.50 -24.02 -5.23
C ILE A 838 -38.50 -22.88 -5.06
N GLY A 839 -38.06 -21.63 -5.03
CA GLY A 839 -38.94 -20.46 -4.95
C GLY A 839 -39.85 -20.32 -6.17
N VAL A 840 -39.31 -20.54 -7.38
CA VAL A 840 -40.08 -20.57 -8.62
C VAL A 840 -41.08 -21.74 -8.59
N GLN A 841 -40.68 -22.94 -8.16
CA GLN A 841 -41.58 -24.09 -8.03
C GLN A 841 -42.68 -23.91 -6.96
N GLY A 842 -42.38 -23.27 -5.82
CA GLY A 842 -43.38 -22.90 -4.82
C GLY A 842 -44.42 -21.93 -5.39
N SER A 843 -43.98 -21.01 -6.26
CA SER A 843 -44.86 -20.11 -7.00
C SER A 843 -45.77 -20.86 -7.99
N ILE A 844 -45.34 -22.01 -8.53
CA ILE A 844 -46.17 -22.92 -9.35
C ILE A 844 -47.27 -23.53 -8.50
N ALA A 845 -46.94 -24.08 -7.34
CA ALA A 845 -47.92 -24.69 -6.44
C ALA A 845 -48.97 -23.66 -6.00
N ASP A 846 -48.54 -22.43 -5.73
CA ASP A 846 -49.43 -21.31 -5.38
C ASP A 846 -50.23 -20.78 -6.57
N PHE A 847 -49.66 -20.74 -7.78
CA PHE A 847 -50.34 -20.33 -9.02
C PHE A 847 -51.37 -21.38 -9.46
N ILE A 848 -51.01 -22.66 -9.41
CA ILE A 848 -51.91 -23.79 -9.66
C ILE A 848 -52.98 -23.83 -8.56
N ALA A 849 -52.66 -23.61 -7.28
CA ALA A 849 -53.67 -23.54 -6.21
C ALA A 849 -54.60 -22.32 -6.33
N LYS A 850 -54.10 -21.17 -6.82
CA LYS A 850 -54.91 -19.99 -7.14
C LYS A 850 -55.82 -20.21 -8.34
N ASN A 851 -55.34 -20.91 -9.37
CA ASN A 851 -56.09 -21.18 -10.61
C ASN A 851 -56.97 -22.45 -10.55
N ASN A 852 -56.68 -23.38 -9.64
CA ASN A 852 -57.53 -24.54 -9.34
C ASN A 852 -58.55 -24.25 -8.22
N ARG A 853 -58.85 -22.98 -7.94
CA ARG A 853 -60.04 -22.66 -7.14
C ARG A 853 -61.29 -23.07 -7.94
N PRO A 854 -62.16 -23.94 -7.40
CA PRO A 854 -63.43 -24.24 -8.04
C PRO A 854 -64.31 -22.98 -7.96
N GLY A 855 -64.36 -22.20 -9.03
CA GLY A 855 -65.18 -20.97 -9.05
C GLY A 855 -64.86 -19.89 -10.07
N THR A 856 -63.79 -20.00 -10.88
CA THR A 856 -63.47 -18.99 -11.92
C THR A 856 -63.53 -19.54 -13.35
N GLU A 857 -64.63 -20.21 -13.69
CA GLU A 857 -65.09 -20.40 -15.08
C GLU A 857 -65.66 -19.09 -15.65
N ARG A 858 -64.85 -18.03 -15.79
CA ARG A 858 -65.27 -16.84 -16.56
C ARG A 858 -64.09 -16.12 -17.18
N SER A 859 -63.73 -16.49 -18.42
CA SER A 859 -63.38 -15.50 -19.47
C SER A 859 -62.87 -16.09 -20.79
N LEU A 860 -62.58 -17.40 -20.91
CA LEU A 860 -62.10 -17.95 -22.18
C LEU A 860 -63.20 -18.13 -23.24
N GLU A 861 -64.40 -18.58 -22.87
CA GLU A 861 -65.54 -18.68 -23.81
C GLU A 861 -66.06 -17.30 -24.28
N ARG A 862 -65.89 -16.26 -23.46
CA ARG A 862 -66.31 -14.89 -23.81
C ARG A 862 -65.35 -14.28 -24.82
N LEU A 863 -64.05 -14.47 -24.63
CA LEU A 863 -63.01 -14.10 -25.58
C LEU A 863 -63.14 -14.86 -26.91
N TYR A 864 -63.51 -16.14 -26.87
CA TYR A 864 -63.78 -16.93 -28.07
C TYR A 864 -65.01 -16.43 -28.85
N LYS A 865 -66.10 -16.05 -28.16
CA LYS A 865 -67.31 -15.49 -28.79
C LYS A 865 -67.11 -14.08 -29.37
N GLU A 866 -66.22 -13.28 -28.79
CA GLU A 866 -65.88 -11.95 -29.30
C GLU A 866 -64.93 -12.02 -30.50
N ALA A 867 -63.97 -12.96 -30.50
CA ALA A 867 -63.11 -13.22 -31.65
C ALA A 867 -63.88 -13.75 -32.86
N TRP A 868 -64.92 -14.57 -32.64
CA TRP A 868 -65.76 -15.10 -33.72
C TRP A 868 -66.73 -14.07 -34.34
N LYS A 869 -67.03 -12.96 -33.63
CA LYS A 869 -67.88 -11.87 -34.17
C LYS A 869 -67.11 -10.88 -35.06
N LYS A 870 -65.78 -10.81 -34.96
CA LYS A 870 -64.95 -9.90 -35.77
C LYS A 870 -64.62 -10.40 -37.18
N ASN A 871 -64.79 -11.69 -37.47
CA ASN A 871 -64.51 -12.28 -38.80
C ASN A 871 -65.75 -12.42 -39.72
N LYS A 872 -66.78 -11.59 -39.55
CA LYS A 872 -67.97 -11.58 -40.45
C LYS A 872 -68.34 -10.23 -41.05
N THR A 873 -67.53 -9.20 -40.86
CA THR A 873 -67.66 -7.90 -41.54
C THR A 873 -66.28 -7.34 -41.81
N GLU A 874 -65.57 -7.96 -42.77
CA GLU A 874 -64.69 -7.37 -43.79
C GLU A 874 -64.13 -8.48 -44.69
#